data_AF-A0A0M9YQV8-F1
#
_entry.id   AF-A0A0M9YQV8-F1
#
_cell.length_a   1.000
_cell.length_b   1.000
_cell.length_c   1.000
_cell.angle_alpha   90.00
_cell.angle_beta   90.00
_cell.angle_gamma   90.00
#
_symmetry.space_group_name_H-M   'P 1'
#
loop_
_entity.id
_entity.type
_entity.pdbx_description
1 polymer ?
#
loop_
_entity_poly.entity_id
_entity_poly.type
_entity_poly.pdbx_seq_one_letter_code
_entity_poly.pdbx_strand_id
1 'polypeptide(L)'
;MPEMSFDFEGLIQMIANNLYSEKKVFIRELIQNAHDGIRRRARLDGAVGRIDVETRPQDLEITVRDTGIGMNRADLIAYLANIGKSLTKEERKQDDTLIGQFGIGFLSAFVVASTVRVTTRKPGEKTGWLWENAGSKEYHLTECEVASAGTTVTVTLAGSEDRGMIQEAEVRKLIRHYADMLTVPIHLNGSKEPENTMHMPWERVGLTPEELSYDLRYYVERTLNDRVLEVIPVQLRGPVQAEGVLYITRDRFHTVDQPRTIRLFQRRMFLCENQQDILPQWARFINGVINTPDLTPTAARDNFLRDDGWAALRDALGNLVIEHLERLRDTRRERFAGIARYHRMNFAAASYYYDEFFAKFADLLLWRTNRLPDEPDNDTVIDPLDDLGSGVALRTLPEILERLPGTPGHPKTLQCVTGMDAARQYFKIANAAETTVVDASYVFEPELLDAYTKLPGASLRLVHIDREDAPSGDAIFQQATGEDGAAVQKLADRMSAVLRTTHNQSIRTEAREFEPPEIAVVLRTDARTEAQSKAEEVLLDPNAAPGIREMAEAVKRMTHGTGQWLTINARNPLVQRLAAHRDGASNEVQQLMLALYHSAVLANGQLISAQAASAFHDQLQQLMGRSLEALELEAQCKALDDRLRAAQGRNRSGSGTRPDHRTFFMITPFADRYRPLIEACREVVEQRWGYQLVVASDQQEDHRLLDNLQILMHNADGFIAEITDSNPNVMFELGAAFTDRRDRPVVLLRENEPVNGAVLPADLRGLLYISYDLDSASLGEHLRAEMVKSKVIRELLKDGNHAVYISRQRLAKLLDAVNLPPKTLDELAARYPTAQDWLTAEVDEVGRLLGQKLQGLAGFIIEEVRRVVSA
;
A
#
# COMPACT_ATOMS: atom_id res chain seq x y z
N MET A 1 70.95 8.13 44.33
CA MET A 1 69.76 7.27 44.16
C MET A 1 69.70 6.88 42.69
N PRO A 2 69.31 5.65 42.32
CA PRO A 2 69.04 5.36 40.91
C PRO A 2 67.86 6.22 40.44
N GLU A 3 68.04 6.92 39.32
CA GLU A 3 67.00 7.71 38.66
C GLU A 3 66.25 6.85 37.64
N MET A 4 64.96 7.12 37.42
CA MET A 4 64.22 6.49 36.33
C MET A 4 64.83 6.89 34.98
N SER A 5 65.18 5.90 34.17
CA SER A 5 65.64 6.13 32.80
C SER A 5 64.46 6.22 31.84
N PHE A 6 64.48 7.21 30.95
CA PHE A 6 63.44 7.43 29.94
C PHE A 6 63.82 6.79 28.59
N ASP A 7 62.93 5.96 28.05
CA ASP A 7 63.04 5.40 26.71
C ASP A 7 62.19 6.19 25.71
N PHE A 8 62.86 6.96 24.86
CA PHE A 8 62.24 7.84 23.87
C PHE A 8 61.69 7.04 22.68
N GLU A 9 62.42 6.01 22.23
CA GLU A 9 62.00 5.18 21.10
C GLU A 9 60.76 4.36 21.49
N GLY A 10 60.77 3.76 22.69
CA GLY A 10 59.60 3.11 23.27
C GLY A 10 58.40 4.05 23.44
N LEU A 11 58.61 5.33 23.80
CA LEU A 11 57.52 6.30 23.86
C LEU A 11 56.95 6.62 22.48
N ILE A 12 57.80 6.86 21.47
CA ILE A 12 57.33 7.10 20.09
C ILE A 12 56.52 5.89 19.61
N GLN A 13 57.01 4.67 19.83
CA GLN A 13 56.27 3.45 19.48
C GLN A 13 54.94 3.33 20.24
N MET A 14 54.90 3.70 21.52
CA MET A 14 53.66 3.69 22.30
C MET A 14 52.65 4.71 21.78
N ILE A 15 53.10 5.93 21.46
CA ILE A 15 52.26 6.99 20.88
C ILE A 15 51.75 6.55 19.50
N ALA A 16 52.62 5.98 18.67
CA ALA A 16 52.29 5.46 17.35
C ALA A 16 51.25 4.33 17.40
N ASN A 17 51.38 3.40 18.35
CA ASN A 17 50.54 2.20 18.42
C ASN A 17 49.22 2.40 19.18
N ASN A 18 49.16 3.37 20.11
CA ASN A 18 48.03 3.47 21.06
C ASN A 18 47.32 4.84 21.09
N LEU A 19 47.91 5.92 20.58
CA LEU A 19 47.31 7.26 20.65
C LEU A 19 46.84 7.80 19.30
N TYR A 20 47.38 7.30 18.18
CA TYR A 20 46.95 7.70 16.85
C TYR A 20 46.49 6.47 16.08
N SER A 21 45.17 6.28 16.02
CA SER A 21 44.55 5.17 15.28
C SER A 21 44.83 5.22 13.78
N GLU A 22 45.11 6.41 13.23
CA GLU A 22 45.44 6.63 11.83
C GLU A 22 46.73 7.42 11.63
N LYS A 23 47.59 6.93 10.73
CA LYS A 23 48.83 7.61 10.34
C LYS A 23 48.63 9.02 9.81
N LYS A 24 47.46 9.35 9.24
CA LYS A 24 47.16 10.66 8.62
C LYS A 24 47.01 11.80 9.64
N VAL A 25 46.90 11.51 10.93
CA VAL A 25 46.67 12.49 12.00
C VAL A 25 47.82 13.50 12.12
N PHE A 26 49.05 13.17 11.71
CA PHE A 26 50.16 14.13 11.78
C PHE A 26 49.89 15.43 11.02
N ILE A 27 49.19 15.37 9.88
CA ILE A 27 48.84 16.58 9.09
C ILE A 27 47.90 17.48 9.90
N ARG A 28 46.93 16.90 10.61
CA ARG A 28 46.05 17.64 11.54
C ARG A 28 46.86 18.35 12.61
N GLU A 29 47.79 17.64 13.27
CA GLU A 29 48.59 18.21 14.35
C GLU A 29 49.54 19.32 13.87
N LEU A 30 50.13 19.18 12.67
CA LEU A 30 50.96 20.23 12.07
C LEU A 30 50.15 21.49 11.76
N ILE A 31 48.97 21.34 11.14
CA ILE A 31 48.07 22.46 10.84
C ILE A 31 47.59 23.13 12.14
N GLN A 32 47.30 22.35 13.18
CA GLN A 32 46.92 22.86 14.49
C GLN A 32 48.02 23.75 15.10
N ASN A 33 49.27 23.28 15.09
CA ASN A 33 50.39 24.01 15.65
C ASN A 33 50.66 25.30 14.87
N ALA A 34 50.56 25.23 13.54
CA ALA A 34 50.63 26.38 12.65
C ALA A 34 49.55 27.44 12.97
N HIS A 35 48.30 26.99 13.13
CA HIS A 35 47.17 27.85 13.53
C HIS A 35 47.44 28.54 14.88
N ASP A 36 47.82 27.77 15.90
CA ASP A 36 48.11 28.31 17.24
C ASP A 36 49.28 29.31 17.22
N GLY A 37 50.32 29.03 16.41
CA GLY A 37 51.43 29.96 16.19
C GLY A 37 50.98 31.29 15.58
N ILE A 38 50.06 31.25 14.62
CA ILE A 38 49.48 32.45 13.98
C ILE A 38 48.60 33.22 14.97
N ARG A 39 47.76 32.54 15.76
CA ARG A 39 46.93 33.18 16.78
C ARG A 39 47.76 33.92 17.82
N ARG A 40 48.87 33.33 18.28
CA ARG A 40 49.81 34.00 19.18
C ARG A 40 50.41 35.26 18.58
N ARG A 41 50.82 35.21 17.31
CA ARG A 41 51.38 36.38 16.63
C ARG A 41 50.33 37.48 16.47
N ALA A 42 49.13 37.13 16.03
CA ALA A 42 48.04 38.08 15.89
C ALA A 42 47.74 38.83 17.20
N ARG A 43 47.91 38.20 18.36
CA ARG A 43 47.78 38.87 19.68
C ARG A 43 48.96 39.78 20.01
N LEU A 44 50.16 39.41 19.60
CA LEU A 44 51.36 40.18 19.86
C LEU A 44 51.41 41.47 19.04
N ASP A 45 51.16 41.37 17.73
CA ASP A 45 51.41 42.46 16.76
C ASP A 45 50.25 42.71 15.79
N GLY A 46 49.12 42.02 15.92
CA GLY A 46 47.98 42.16 15.00
C GLY A 46 48.19 41.56 13.62
N ALA A 47 49.27 40.80 13.37
CA ALA A 47 49.55 40.26 12.05
C ALA A 47 48.47 39.26 11.58
N VAL A 48 48.06 39.41 10.33
CA VAL A 48 47.21 38.43 9.64
C VAL A 48 48.11 37.33 9.07
N GLY A 49 47.96 36.11 9.59
CA GLY A 49 48.76 34.97 9.16
C GLY A 49 48.05 34.06 8.16
N ARG A 50 48.82 33.14 7.57
CA ARG A 50 48.33 32.08 6.69
C ARG A 50 49.14 30.80 6.88
N ILE A 51 48.57 29.68 6.46
CA ILE A 51 49.23 28.37 6.41
C ILE A 51 49.40 27.98 4.94
N ASP A 52 50.59 27.51 4.58
CA ASP A 52 50.92 26.95 3.26
C ASP A 52 51.32 25.49 3.43
N VAL A 53 50.62 24.61 2.73
CA VAL A 53 50.91 23.17 2.67
C VAL A 53 51.46 22.85 1.28
N GLU A 54 52.65 22.27 1.22
CA GLU A 54 53.28 21.81 -0.02
C GLU A 54 53.46 20.29 0.03
N THR A 55 52.96 19.61 -0.99
CA THR A 55 53.09 18.16 -1.13
C THR A 55 54.04 17.82 -2.27
N ARG A 56 55.04 16.96 -2.00
CA ARG A 56 55.96 16.42 -3.00
C ARG A 56 56.01 14.88 -2.89
N PRO A 57 54.97 14.17 -3.36
CA PRO A 57 54.87 12.72 -3.21
C PRO A 57 56.02 11.94 -3.86
N GLN A 58 56.64 12.48 -4.91
CA GLN A 58 57.79 11.85 -5.56
C GLN A 58 59.04 11.89 -4.70
N ASP A 59 59.21 12.97 -3.94
CA ASP A 59 60.33 13.19 -3.02
C ASP A 59 60.02 12.64 -1.61
N LEU A 60 58.85 12.01 -1.43
CA LEU A 60 58.33 11.55 -0.15
C LEU A 60 58.27 12.66 0.91
N GLU A 61 57.98 13.89 0.49
CA GLU A 61 58.07 15.06 1.35
C GLU A 61 56.73 15.80 1.42
N ILE A 62 56.36 16.25 2.62
CA ILE A 62 55.29 17.21 2.85
C ILE A 62 55.80 18.33 3.75
N THR A 63 55.48 19.57 3.40
CA THR A 63 55.89 20.76 4.12
C THR A 63 54.67 21.55 4.57
N VAL A 64 54.65 21.96 5.84
CA VAL A 64 53.65 22.89 6.40
C VAL A 64 54.38 24.13 6.88
N ARG A 65 54.04 25.28 6.31
CA ARG A 65 54.63 26.58 6.63
C ARG A 65 53.55 27.50 7.20
N ASP A 66 53.88 28.18 8.29
CA ASP A 66 53.05 29.21 8.91
C ASP A 66 53.79 30.54 9.01
N THR A 67 53.04 31.63 9.00
CA THR A 67 53.55 32.98 9.25
C THR A 67 53.33 33.41 10.70
N GLY A 68 53.30 32.47 11.63
CA GLY A 68 53.02 32.68 13.04
C GLY A 68 54.21 33.24 13.84
N ILE A 69 54.14 33.05 15.16
CA ILE A 69 55.08 33.65 16.11
C ILE A 69 56.50 33.08 16.01
N GLY A 70 56.68 31.94 15.34
CA GLY A 70 57.97 31.26 15.25
C GLY A 70 58.54 30.90 16.63
N MET A 71 59.77 30.42 16.63
CA MET A 71 60.50 30.03 17.84
C MET A 71 61.93 30.56 17.76
N ASN A 72 62.51 30.88 18.91
CA ASN A 72 63.96 31.07 19.02
C ASN A 72 64.64 29.82 19.62
N ARG A 73 65.96 29.87 19.81
CA ARG A 73 66.73 28.74 20.35
C ARG A 73 66.18 28.21 21.68
N ALA A 74 65.79 29.11 22.58
CA ALA A 74 65.28 28.75 23.89
C ALA A 74 63.90 28.07 23.78
N ASP A 75 63.02 28.58 22.93
CA ASP A 75 61.71 27.99 22.65
C ASP A 75 61.83 26.57 22.05
N LEU A 76 62.75 26.37 21.09
CA LEU A 76 63.00 25.06 20.47
C LEU A 76 63.43 24.02 21.53
N ILE A 77 64.34 24.39 22.42
CA ILE A 77 64.78 23.52 23.51
C ILE A 77 63.63 23.30 24.52
N ALA A 78 62.84 24.33 24.81
CA ALA A 78 61.78 24.24 25.79
C ALA A 78 60.58 23.38 25.32
N TYR A 79 60.22 23.42 24.04
CA TYR A 79 58.97 22.84 23.53
C TYR A 79 59.13 21.68 22.56
N LEU A 80 60.24 21.59 21.81
CA LEU A 80 60.51 20.43 20.94
C LEU A 80 61.41 19.40 21.62
N ALA A 81 62.39 19.83 22.42
CA ALA A 81 63.31 18.91 23.10
C ALA A 81 62.78 18.37 24.44
N ASN A 82 61.69 18.93 24.99
CA ASN A 82 61.07 18.47 26.23
C ASN A 82 59.61 18.02 25.98
N ILE A 83 59.40 16.71 25.99
CA ILE A 83 58.09 16.11 25.72
C ILE A 83 57.07 16.43 26.82
N GLY A 84 55.84 16.76 26.42
CA GLY A 84 54.72 16.98 27.35
C GLY A 84 54.63 18.40 27.93
N LYS A 85 55.58 19.28 27.61
CA LYS A 85 55.48 20.72 27.89
C LYS A 85 54.85 21.43 26.69
N SER A 86 53.68 22.03 26.92
CA SER A 86 52.99 22.85 25.92
C SER A 86 52.72 24.23 26.50
N LEU A 87 53.26 25.26 25.84
CA LEU A 87 52.95 26.67 26.16
C LEU A 87 51.44 26.93 26.06
N THR A 88 50.77 26.25 25.12
CA THR A 88 49.34 26.41 24.85
C THR A 88 48.46 26.08 26.06
N LYS A 89 48.87 25.14 26.92
CA LYS A 89 48.05 24.68 28.04
C LYS A 89 47.79 25.78 29.08
N GLU A 90 48.79 26.60 29.37
CA GLU A 90 48.68 27.69 30.35
C GLU A 90 48.03 28.93 29.74
N GLU A 91 48.31 29.21 28.47
CA GLU A 91 47.76 30.36 27.72
C GLU A 91 46.28 30.22 27.40
N ARG A 92 45.73 29.00 27.35
CA ARG A 92 44.31 28.75 27.09
C ARG A 92 43.35 29.40 28.08
N LYS A 93 43.81 29.72 29.31
CA LYS A 93 43.00 30.49 30.27
C LYS A 93 42.81 31.96 29.84
N GLN A 94 43.60 32.43 28.89
CA GLN A 94 43.62 33.78 28.34
C GLN A 94 43.27 33.79 26.84
N ASP A 95 43.22 32.62 26.18
CA ASP A 95 42.82 32.43 24.79
C ASP A 95 41.98 31.17 24.58
N ASP A 96 40.68 31.37 24.39
CA ASP A 96 39.78 30.27 24.06
C ASP A 96 39.90 29.82 22.59
N THR A 97 40.60 30.56 21.73
CA THR A 97 40.81 30.20 20.30
C THR A 97 41.97 29.24 20.07
N LEU A 98 42.80 28.98 21.09
CA LEU A 98 43.97 28.11 21.03
C LEU A 98 43.59 26.62 21.13
N ILE A 99 44.14 25.78 20.25
CA ILE A 99 43.66 24.42 20.02
C ILE A 99 44.56 23.35 20.66
N GLY A 100 45.87 23.54 20.83
CA GLY A 100 46.76 22.55 21.46
C GLY A 100 46.63 22.45 22.99
N GLN A 101 46.83 21.26 23.58
CA GLN A 101 46.75 21.05 25.05
C GLN A 101 47.86 20.18 25.65
N PHE A 102 48.31 19.15 24.93
CA PHE A 102 49.12 18.07 25.51
C PHE A 102 50.63 18.16 25.22
N GLY A 103 51.05 18.91 24.18
CA GLY A 103 52.47 19.05 23.83
C GLY A 103 53.12 17.79 23.26
N ILE A 104 52.31 16.86 22.76
CA ILE A 104 52.76 15.60 22.13
C ILE A 104 52.36 15.51 20.65
N GLY A 105 51.57 16.46 20.14
CA GLY A 105 51.06 16.46 18.77
C GLY A 105 52.18 16.44 17.72
N PHE A 106 53.29 17.13 17.98
CA PHE A 106 54.46 17.13 17.09
C PHE A 106 55.09 15.73 16.91
N LEU A 107 55.02 14.88 17.94
CA LEU A 107 55.59 13.54 17.89
C LEU A 107 54.85 12.61 16.92
N SER A 108 53.60 12.94 16.56
CA SER A 108 52.84 12.18 15.56
C SER A 108 53.52 12.15 14.19
N ALA A 109 54.36 13.13 13.86
CA ALA A 109 55.10 13.15 12.59
C ALA A 109 56.10 11.98 12.50
N PHE A 110 56.74 11.59 13.61
CA PHE A 110 57.71 10.49 13.64
C PHE A 110 57.09 9.10 13.43
N VAL A 111 55.75 8.99 13.46
CA VAL A 111 55.05 7.75 13.11
C VAL A 111 55.25 7.40 11.63
N VAL A 112 55.39 8.42 10.78
CA VAL A 112 55.47 8.27 9.32
C VAL A 112 56.78 8.78 8.74
N ALA A 113 57.57 9.53 9.52
CA ALA A 113 58.76 10.23 9.04
C ALA A 113 60.06 9.44 9.23
N SER A 114 60.94 9.47 8.24
CA SER A 114 62.38 9.20 8.44
C SER A 114 63.10 10.40 9.02
N THR A 115 62.65 11.62 8.69
CA THR A 115 63.27 12.86 9.15
C THR A 115 62.23 13.97 9.26
N VAL A 116 62.31 14.75 10.32
CA VAL A 116 61.53 15.97 10.51
C VAL A 116 62.48 17.16 10.64
N ARG A 117 62.30 18.16 9.79
CA ARG A 117 63.04 19.44 9.83
C ARG A 117 62.10 20.57 10.22
N VAL A 118 62.55 21.44 11.11
CA VAL A 118 61.84 22.63 11.55
C VAL A 118 62.75 23.84 11.34
N THR A 119 62.37 24.71 10.42
CA THR A 119 63.05 25.98 10.17
C THR A 119 62.18 27.11 10.68
N THR A 120 62.69 27.95 11.56
CA THR A 120 61.86 28.94 12.29
C THR A 120 62.61 30.21 12.64
N ARG A 121 61.87 31.32 12.74
CA ARG A 121 62.40 32.62 13.20
C ARG A 121 61.33 33.38 13.95
N LYS A 122 61.68 33.93 15.11
CA LYS A 122 60.79 34.75 15.94
C LYS A 122 60.72 36.20 15.40
N PRO A 123 59.55 36.89 15.43
CA PRO A 123 59.46 38.30 15.11
C PRO A 123 60.43 39.15 15.94
N GLY A 124 61.09 40.11 15.30
CA GLY A 124 62.09 40.98 15.94
C GLY A 124 63.50 40.39 16.04
N GLU A 125 63.67 39.08 15.81
CA GLU A 125 64.99 38.43 15.77
C GLU A 125 65.54 38.36 14.33
N LYS A 126 66.87 38.51 14.19
CA LYS A 126 67.57 38.41 12.90
C LYS A 126 67.99 36.98 12.57
N THR A 127 68.30 36.18 13.60
CA THR A 127 68.81 34.82 13.46
C THR A 127 67.65 33.83 13.36
N GLY A 128 67.65 33.00 12.32
CA GLY A 128 66.77 31.84 12.22
C GLY A 128 67.46 30.57 12.73
N TRP A 129 66.65 29.55 12.99
CA TRP A 129 67.13 28.27 13.50
C TRP A 129 66.60 27.12 12.65
N LEU A 130 67.47 26.14 12.38
CA LEU A 130 67.14 24.84 11.80
C LEU A 130 67.27 23.79 12.88
N TRP A 131 66.18 23.09 13.15
CA TRP A 131 66.13 21.90 13.99
C TRP A 131 65.85 20.68 13.11
N GLU A 132 66.64 19.61 13.24
CA GLU A 132 66.48 18.38 12.47
C GLU A 132 66.61 17.16 13.38
N ASN A 133 65.71 16.18 13.20
CA ASN A 133 65.73 14.93 13.96
C ASN A 133 65.22 13.76 13.10
N ALA A 134 65.84 12.59 13.26
CA ALA A 134 65.55 11.36 12.54
C ALA A 134 64.79 10.31 13.40
N GLY A 135 63.98 10.76 14.35
CA GLY A 135 63.24 9.90 15.28
C GLY A 135 64.05 9.36 16.45
N SER A 136 65.22 9.94 16.74
CA SER A 136 66.11 9.52 17.83
C SER A 136 66.15 10.53 18.98
N LYS A 137 66.82 10.17 20.09
CA LYS A 137 67.06 11.09 21.22
C LYS A 137 67.94 12.29 20.85
N GLU A 138 68.72 12.19 19.78
CA GLU A 138 69.67 13.21 19.34
C GLU A 138 69.07 14.05 18.20
N TYR A 139 69.23 15.36 18.27
CA TYR A 139 68.78 16.29 17.23
C TYR A 139 69.88 17.29 16.89
N HIS A 140 69.85 17.79 15.66
CA HIS A 140 70.74 18.85 15.19
C HIS A 140 70.04 20.19 15.31
N LEU A 141 70.73 21.18 15.86
CA LEU A 141 70.24 22.55 16.00
C LEU A 141 71.31 23.53 15.53
N THR A 142 71.07 24.20 14.41
CA THR A 142 72.02 25.13 13.77
C THR A 142 71.36 26.46 13.45
N GLU A 143 72.16 27.53 13.38
CA GLU A 143 71.70 28.81 12.87
C GLU A 143 71.48 28.72 11.36
N CYS A 144 70.43 29.35 10.85
CA CYS A 144 70.14 29.42 9.43
C CYS A 144 69.50 30.76 9.04
N GLU A 145 69.55 31.06 7.74
CA GLU A 145 68.85 32.22 7.19
C GLU A 145 67.38 31.87 6.93
N VAL A 146 66.48 32.61 7.58
CA VAL A 146 65.03 32.50 7.37
C VAL A 146 64.52 33.88 7.03
N ALA A 147 63.88 34.04 5.87
CA ALA A 147 63.54 35.36 5.33
C ALA A 147 62.46 36.10 6.14
N SER A 148 61.48 35.38 6.69
CA SER A 148 60.33 35.95 7.42
C SER A 148 60.09 35.21 8.75
N ALA A 149 59.38 35.85 9.67
CA ALA A 149 59.01 35.21 10.93
C ALA A 149 57.89 34.18 10.73
N GLY A 150 57.94 33.09 11.50
CA GLY A 150 57.07 31.93 11.36
C GLY A 150 57.84 30.61 11.49
N THR A 151 57.19 29.51 11.16
CA THR A 151 57.79 28.16 11.20
C THR A 151 57.49 27.41 9.90
N THR A 152 58.46 26.63 9.44
CA THR A 152 58.32 25.67 8.34
C THR A 152 58.69 24.30 8.87
N VAL A 153 57.74 23.36 8.84
CA VAL A 153 57.96 21.97 9.21
C VAL A 153 57.94 21.13 7.94
N THR A 154 59.06 20.47 7.66
CA THR A 154 59.20 19.54 6.53
C THR A 154 59.32 18.12 7.07
N VAL A 155 58.43 17.24 6.61
CA VAL A 155 58.37 15.83 6.97
C VAL A 155 58.77 15.01 5.75
N THR A 156 59.86 14.26 5.86
CA THR A 156 60.28 13.25 4.87
C THR A 156 59.79 11.89 5.35
N LEU A 157 58.96 11.20 4.56
CA LEU A 157 58.38 9.90 4.93
C LEU A 157 59.47 8.83 5.04
N ALA A 158 59.22 7.82 5.88
CA ALA A 158 60.14 6.70 6.08
C ALA A 158 60.18 5.73 4.88
N GLY A 159 59.06 5.60 4.17
CA GLY A 159 58.91 4.66 3.06
C GLY A 159 57.87 5.11 2.03
N SER A 160 57.88 4.43 0.89
CA SER A 160 57.01 4.74 -0.25
C SER A 160 55.58 4.22 -0.12
N GLU A 161 55.33 3.31 0.82
CA GLU A 161 54.04 2.76 1.18
C GLU A 161 53.06 3.84 1.69
N ASP A 162 53.60 4.85 2.37
CA ASP A 162 52.84 5.94 2.97
C ASP A 162 52.66 7.13 2.01
N ARG A 163 53.27 7.06 0.80
CA ARG A 163 53.21 8.12 -0.24
C ARG A 163 51.78 8.53 -0.58
N GLY A 164 50.83 7.60 -0.56
CA GLY A 164 49.42 7.86 -0.87
C GLY A 164 48.79 8.93 0.04
N MET A 165 49.24 9.04 1.30
CA MET A 165 48.68 9.99 2.27
C MET A 165 49.03 11.45 1.98
N ILE A 166 50.15 11.70 1.29
CA ILE A 166 50.62 13.04 0.96
C ILE A 166 50.27 13.45 -0.48
N GLN A 167 49.47 12.65 -1.19
CA GLN A 167 48.94 13.04 -2.50
C GLN A 167 48.08 14.30 -2.36
N GLU A 168 48.20 15.24 -3.32
CA GLU A 168 47.49 16.52 -3.26
C GLU A 168 45.98 16.34 -3.02
N ALA A 169 45.33 15.45 -3.76
CA ALA A 169 43.90 15.19 -3.62
C ALA A 169 43.53 14.67 -2.23
N GLU A 170 44.40 13.88 -1.60
CA GLU A 170 44.18 13.34 -0.25
C GLU A 170 44.43 14.41 0.81
N VAL A 171 45.51 15.17 0.70
CA VAL A 171 45.82 16.29 1.62
C VAL A 171 44.72 17.35 1.57
N ARG A 172 44.17 17.66 0.38
CA ARG A 172 43.00 18.54 0.24
C ARG A 172 41.80 18.02 1.03
N LYS A 173 41.49 16.72 0.93
CA LYS A 173 40.41 16.10 1.72
C LYS A 173 40.69 16.19 3.21
N LEU A 174 41.94 15.95 3.65
CA LEU A 174 42.32 16.04 5.06
C LEU A 174 42.22 17.47 5.59
N ILE A 175 42.59 18.49 4.81
CA ILE A 175 42.38 19.91 5.17
C ILE A 175 40.88 20.19 5.34
N ARG A 176 40.05 19.80 4.36
CA ARG A 176 38.59 19.96 4.40
C ARG A 176 37.91 19.12 5.49
N HIS A 177 38.52 18.02 5.91
CA HIS A 177 37.98 17.18 6.96
C HIS A 177 38.35 17.73 8.34
N TYR A 178 39.64 18.01 8.56
CA TYR A 178 40.13 18.38 9.88
C TYR A 178 39.98 19.87 10.21
N ALA A 179 40.25 20.73 9.23
CA ALA A 179 40.57 22.14 9.46
C ALA A 179 39.65 23.12 8.70
N ASP A 180 38.51 22.66 8.18
CA ASP A 180 37.64 23.49 7.33
C ASP A 180 37.11 24.74 8.04
N MET A 181 36.92 24.66 9.37
CA MET A 181 36.40 25.74 10.19
C MET A 181 37.47 26.67 10.77
N LEU A 182 38.76 26.36 10.60
CA LEU A 182 39.82 27.23 11.08
C LEU A 182 39.75 28.58 10.35
N THR A 183 39.86 29.68 11.09
CA THR A 183 39.74 31.03 10.49
C THR A 183 40.99 31.49 9.76
N VAL A 184 42.09 30.74 9.88
CA VAL A 184 43.35 31.04 9.20
C VAL A 184 43.28 30.39 7.81
N PRO A 185 43.59 31.13 6.72
CA PRO A 185 43.54 30.58 5.37
C PRO A 185 44.65 29.55 5.18
N ILE A 186 44.29 28.37 4.63
CA ILE A 186 45.19 27.25 4.33
C ILE A 186 45.30 27.11 2.81
N HIS A 187 46.49 27.30 2.26
CA HIS A 187 46.74 27.16 0.82
C HIS A 187 47.49 25.85 0.56
N LEU A 188 47.12 25.15 -0.51
CA LEU A 188 47.76 23.90 -0.93
C LEU A 188 48.51 24.11 -2.25
N ASN A 189 49.78 23.70 -2.31
CA ASN A 189 50.62 23.71 -3.52
C ASN A 189 50.64 25.06 -4.25
N GLY A 190 50.64 26.18 -3.50
CA GLY A 190 50.68 27.53 -4.07
C GLY A 190 49.35 28.02 -4.67
N SER A 191 48.22 27.35 -4.38
CA SER A 191 46.88 27.86 -4.69
C SER A 191 46.71 29.29 -4.18
N LYS A 192 46.03 30.14 -4.96
CA LYS A 192 45.66 31.49 -4.53
C LYS A 192 44.45 31.52 -3.61
N GLU A 193 43.54 30.57 -3.79
CA GLU A 193 42.34 30.45 -2.98
C GLU A 193 42.59 29.47 -1.81
N PRO A 194 42.08 29.78 -0.61
CA PRO A 194 42.19 28.89 0.53
C PRO A 194 41.36 27.61 0.33
N GLU A 195 41.94 26.50 0.77
CA GLU A 195 41.32 25.18 0.73
C GLU A 195 40.38 24.93 1.90
N ASN A 196 40.27 25.81 2.90
CA ASN A 196 39.31 25.72 3.99
C ASN A 196 38.21 26.78 3.85
N THR A 197 37.01 26.51 4.38
CA THR A 197 35.85 27.42 4.29
C THR A 197 36.02 28.67 5.18
N MET A 198 36.74 28.56 6.30
CA MET A 198 37.04 29.63 7.28
C MET A 198 35.84 30.24 8.02
N HIS A 199 34.84 30.72 7.29
CA HIS A 199 33.66 31.38 7.80
C HIS A 199 32.44 30.48 7.64
N MET A 200 31.87 30.06 8.76
CA MET A 200 30.72 29.16 8.74
C MET A 200 29.40 29.91 8.59
N PRO A 201 28.37 29.30 7.99
CA PRO A 201 27.06 29.94 7.84
C PRO A 201 26.47 30.48 9.15
N TRP A 202 26.61 29.73 10.25
CA TRP A 202 26.08 30.11 11.57
C TRP A 202 26.81 31.28 12.25
N GLU A 203 27.93 31.75 11.68
CA GLU A 203 28.70 32.89 12.18
C GLU A 203 28.28 34.22 11.53
N ARG A 204 27.51 34.14 10.43
CA ARG A 204 27.08 35.32 9.68
C ARG A 204 26.08 36.13 10.49
N VAL A 205 26.34 37.42 10.64
CA VAL A 205 25.48 38.36 11.38
C VAL A 205 24.55 39.10 10.41
N GLY A 206 23.34 39.44 10.87
CA GLY A 206 22.39 40.26 10.11
C GLY A 206 21.55 39.50 9.09
N LEU A 207 21.63 38.17 9.07
CA LEU A 207 20.75 37.33 8.25
C LEU A 207 19.37 37.20 8.88
N THR A 208 18.34 37.17 8.03
CA THR A 208 17.00 36.72 8.41
C THR A 208 17.03 35.21 8.72
N PRO A 209 16.07 34.68 9.51
CA PRO A 209 15.98 33.25 9.77
C PRO A 209 15.90 32.40 8.49
N GLU A 210 15.23 32.89 7.46
CA GLU A 210 15.09 32.24 6.15
C GLU A 210 16.41 32.17 5.39
N GLU A 211 17.18 33.26 5.35
CA GLU A 211 18.51 33.32 4.72
C GLU A 211 19.50 32.40 5.45
N LEU A 212 19.51 32.45 6.79
CA LEU A 212 20.33 31.54 7.59
C LEU A 212 19.95 30.09 7.30
N SER A 213 18.66 29.76 7.24
CA SER A 213 18.20 28.41 6.93
C SER A 213 18.65 27.95 5.54
N TYR A 214 18.64 28.85 4.55
CA TYR A 214 19.12 28.56 3.20
C TYR A 214 20.63 28.27 3.18
N ASP A 215 21.43 29.12 3.82
CA ASP A 215 22.89 28.96 3.86
C ASP A 215 23.30 27.69 4.61
N LEU A 216 22.64 27.39 5.73
CA LEU A 216 22.89 26.16 6.49
C LEU A 216 22.55 24.92 5.66
N ARG A 217 21.41 24.92 4.94
CA ARG A 217 21.04 23.83 4.04
C ARG A 217 22.09 23.65 2.95
N TYR A 218 22.48 24.72 2.28
CA TYR A 218 23.49 24.68 1.23
C TYR A 218 24.83 24.12 1.72
N TYR A 219 25.26 24.55 2.91
CA TYR A 219 26.47 24.03 3.53
C TYR A 219 26.39 22.52 3.81
N VAL A 220 25.29 22.05 4.41
CA VAL A 220 25.09 20.63 4.72
C VAL A 220 25.06 19.79 3.45
N GLU A 221 24.24 20.16 2.47
CA GLU A 221 24.10 19.43 1.20
C GLU A 221 25.43 19.34 0.44
N ARG A 222 26.25 20.39 0.48
CA ARG A 222 27.58 20.41 -0.16
C ARG A 222 28.64 19.60 0.61
N THR A 223 28.62 19.65 1.94
CA THR A 223 29.71 19.14 2.80
C THR A 223 29.49 17.68 3.22
N LEU A 224 28.23 17.31 3.45
CA LEU A 224 27.83 15.97 3.87
C LEU A 224 27.18 15.16 2.74
N ASN A 225 26.86 15.79 1.60
CA ASN A 225 26.21 15.14 0.45
C ASN A 225 24.90 14.43 0.85
N ASP A 226 24.12 15.09 1.71
CA ASP A 226 22.87 14.59 2.28
C ASP A 226 21.76 15.61 2.00
N ARG A 227 20.62 15.19 1.46
CA ARG A 227 19.50 16.09 1.18
C ARG A 227 18.78 16.46 2.47
N VAL A 228 18.48 17.75 2.64
CA VAL A 228 17.97 18.25 3.92
C VAL A 228 16.47 18.58 3.87
N LEU A 229 15.69 17.94 4.75
CA LEU A 229 14.30 18.33 5.02
C LEU A 229 14.22 19.58 5.87
N GLU A 230 14.99 19.67 6.94
CA GLU A 230 14.93 20.81 7.87
C GLU A 230 16.28 21.04 8.51
N VAL A 231 16.63 22.31 8.72
CA VAL A 231 17.84 22.73 9.45
C VAL A 231 17.44 23.38 10.76
N ILE A 232 18.26 23.15 11.77
CA ILE A 232 18.08 23.64 13.14
C ILE A 232 19.41 24.34 13.49
N PRO A 233 19.45 25.69 13.46
CA PRO A 233 20.65 26.43 13.83
C PRO A 233 21.04 26.14 15.29
N VAL A 234 22.31 25.83 15.55
CA VAL A 234 22.84 25.67 16.91
C VAL A 234 23.56 26.95 17.29
N GLN A 235 23.05 27.64 18.30
CA GLN A 235 23.67 28.84 18.90
C GLN A 235 23.48 28.85 20.41
N LEU A 236 24.20 27.97 21.11
CA LEU A 236 24.20 27.89 22.56
C LEU A 236 25.32 28.79 23.13
N ARG A 237 24.96 29.76 23.97
CA ARG A 237 25.88 30.75 24.58
C ARG A 237 25.87 30.75 26.12
N GLY A 238 25.22 29.75 26.72
CA GLY A 238 24.98 29.67 28.15
C GLY A 238 26.05 28.88 28.90
N PRO A 239 25.68 28.09 29.94
CA PRO A 239 26.63 27.26 30.70
C PRO A 239 27.29 26.18 29.84
N VAL A 240 26.67 25.85 28.71
CA VAL A 240 27.27 25.07 27.63
C VAL A 240 27.32 25.94 26.39
N GLN A 241 28.48 25.96 25.72
CA GLN A 241 28.66 26.64 24.45
C GLN A 241 28.72 25.64 23.29
N ALA A 242 27.94 25.92 22.25
CA ALA A 242 28.00 25.20 20.99
C ALA A 242 27.48 26.06 19.86
N GLU A 243 28.10 25.94 18.69
CA GLU A 243 27.65 26.59 17.45
C GLU A 243 27.67 25.58 16.31
N GLY A 244 26.77 25.72 15.34
CA GLY A 244 26.67 24.73 14.27
C GLY A 244 25.29 24.63 13.63
N VAL A 245 25.02 23.44 13.11
CA VAL A 245 23.75 23.06 12.49
C VAL A 245 23.39 21.63 12.86
N LEU A 246 22.20 21.43 13.38
CA LEU A 246 21.51 20.14 13.37
C LEU A 246 20.57 20.10 12.17
N TYR A 247 20.26 18.92 11.65
CA TYR A 247 19.36 18.80 10.50
C TYR A 247 18.64 17.46 10.44
N ILE A 248 17.52 17.46 9.72
CA ILE A 248 16.70 16.29 9.40
C ILE A 248 16.94 15.93 7.94
N THR A 249 17.36 14.70 7.67
CA THR A 249 17.69 14.20 6.31
C THR A 249 16.43 13.76 5.55
N ARG A 250 16.43 13.92 4.22
CA ARG A 250 15.45 13.34 3.29
C ARG A 250 15.88 11.96 2.77
N ASP A 251 17.15 11.60 2.86
CA ASP A 251 17.67 10.44 2.12
C ASP A 251 17.67 9.15 2.94
N ARG A 252 17.52 9.26 4.26
CA ARG A 252 17.65 8.11 5.17
C ARG A 252 16.47 8.05 6.15
N PHE A 253 15.73 6.94 6.09
CA PHE A 253 14.98 6.48 7.24
C PHE A 253 15.97 5.77 8.15
N HIS A 254 16.28 6.37 9.30
CA HIS A 254 17.13 5.71 10.28
C HIS A 254 16.41 4.46 10.82
N THR A 255 16.65 3.31 10.20
CA THR A 255 16.41 2.00 10.81
C THR A 255 17.45 1.77 11.90
N VAL A 256 17.27 0.71 12.71
CA VAL A 256 18.15 0.38 13.84
C VAL A 256 19.64 0.28 13.43
N ASP A 257 19.92 -0.03 12.16
CA ASP A 257 21.28 -0.31 11.66
C ASP A 257 22.00 0.87 10.98
N GLN A 258 21.35 2.04 10.80
CA GLN A 258 21.99 3.21 10.17
C GLN A 258 22.38 4.30 11.17
N PRO A 259 23.69 4.48 11.48
CA PRO A 259 24.14 5.45 12.47
C PRO A 259 23.88 6.89 12.02
N ARG A 260 23.60 7.78 12.99
CA ARG A 260 23.53 9.23 12.77
C ARG A 260 24.87 9.75 12.25
N THR A 261 24.81 10.71 11.34
CA THR A 261 25.97 11.49 10.91
C THR A 261 26.05 12.77 11.77
N ILE A 262 26.81 12.70 12.87
CA ILE A 262 27.12 13.89 13.69
C ILE A 262 28.63 14.09 13.68
N ARG A 263 29.09 15.24 13.17
CA ARG A 263 30.50 15.65 13.21
C ARG A 263 30.72 16.64 14.34
N LEU A 264 31.67 16.33 15.21
CA LEU A 264 32.02 17.15 16.36
C LEU A 264 33.38 17.80 16.18
N PHE A 265 33.40 19.11 16.39
CA PHE A 265 34.57 19.96 16.35
C PHE A 265 34.84 20.48 17.75
N GLN A 266 36.11 20.58 18.11
CA GLN A 266 36.56 21.28 19.30
C GLN A 266 37.33 22.52 18.86
N ARG A 267 36.82 23.70 19.21
CA ARG A 267 37.46 24.99 18.85
C ARG A 267 37.81 25.05 17.36
N ARG A 268 36.86 24.68 16.50
CA ARG A 268 36.95 24.68 15.03
C ARG A 268 37.90 23.63 14.41
N MET A 269 38.46 22.73 15.21
CA MET A 269 39.19 21.56 14.70
C MET A 269 38.32 20.32 14.82
N PHE A 270 38.20 19.53 13.76
CA PHE A 270 37.47 18.26 13.81
C PHE A 270 38.14 17.32 14.80
N LEU A 271 37.32 16.64 15.61
CA LEU A 271 37.80 15.65 16.55
C LEU A 271 37.28 14.25 16.19
N CYS A 272 35.97 14.12 16.07
CA CYS A 272 35.33 12.84 15.84
C CYS A 272 33.97 12.99 15.14
N GLU A 273 33.49 11.87 14.60
CA GLU A 273 32.13 11.77 14.07
C GLU A 273 31.42 10.51 14.61
N ASN A 274 30.14 10.36 14.24
CA ASN A 274 29.30 9.22 14.55
C ASN A 274 29.10 8.96 16.06
N GLN A 275 29.20 10.00 16.87
CA GLN A 275 28.91 9.91 18.30
C GLN A 275 27.39 9.93 18.50
N GLN A 276 26.79 8.76 18.67
CA GLN A 276 25.33 8.64 18.72
C GLN A 276 24.70 9.17 20.01
N ASP A 277 25.49 9.22 21.09
CA ASP A 277 25.08 9.56 22.46
C ASP A 277 25.24 11.05 22.80
N ILE A 278 25.69 11.88 21.84
CA ILE A 278 25.74 13.35 22.00
C ILE A 278 24.36 14.00 21.85
N LEU A 279 23.39 13.26 21.30
CA LEU A 279 21.99 13.64 21.29
C LEU A 279 21.19 12.64 22.13
N PRO A 280 20.05 13.05 22.70
CA PRO A 280 19.16 12.13 23.39
C PRO A 280 18.73 10.96 22.49
N GLN A 281 18.49 9.79 23.11
CA GLN A 281 18.11 8.57 22.39
C GLN A 281 16.86 8.74 21.51
N TRP A 282 15.91 9.58 21.94
CA TRP A 282 14.69 9.88 21.20
C TRP A 282 14.97 10.60 19.88
N ALA A 283 16.05 11.38 19.79
CA ALA A 283 16.28 12.29 18.66
C ALA A 283 16.87 11.62 17.41
N ARG A 284 16.77 10.28 17.24
CA ARG A 284 17.55 9.45 16.28
C ARG A 284 17.61 9.93 14.83
N PHE A 285 16.60 10.68 14.42
CA PHE A 285 16.45 11.27 13.09
C PHE A 285 17.24 12.57 12.88
N ILE A 286 17.92 13.07 13.91
CA ILE A 286 18.73 14.29 13.88
C ILE A 286 20.19 13.96 13.60
N ASN A 287 20.74 14.64 12.59
CA ASN A 287 22.13 14.66 12.17
C ASN A 287 22.72 16.05 12.43
N GLY A 288 24.04 16.25 12.30
CA GLY A 288 24.58 17.59 12.49
C GLY A 288 26.08 17.77 12.38
N VAL A 289 26.47 19.04 12.43
CA VAL A 289 27.85 19.52 12.54
C VAL A 289 27.89 20.51 13.69
N ILE A 290 28.67 20.21 14.73
CA ILE A 290 28.65 20.97 15.98
C ILE A 290 30.08 21.32 16.38
N ASN A 291 30.36 22.61 16.55
CA ASN A 291 31.57 23.11 17.20
C ASN A 291 31.31 23.33 18.69
N THR A 292 32.14 22.69 19.52
CA THR A 292 31.98 22.57 20.97
C THR A 292 33.29 22.96 21.66
N PRO A 293 33.48 24.24 22.01
CA PRO A 293 34.77 24.72 22.54
C PRO A 293 35.09 24.20 23.95
N ASP A 294 34.05 23.82 24.72
CA ASP A 294 34.13 23.54 26.16
C ASP A 294 34.21 22.04 26.49
N LEU A 295 33.90 21.15 25.55
CA LEU A 295 33.99 19.71 25.80
C LEU A 295 35.44 19.26 26.02
N THR A 296 35.63 18.34 26.96
CA THR A 296 36.94 17.77 27.28
C THR A 296 37.31 16.65 26.29
N PRO A 297 38.41 16.76 25.53
CA PRO A 297 38.82 15.72 24.59
C PRO A 297 39.59 14.60 25.33
N THR A 298 39.65 13.41 24.74
CA THR A 298 40.58 12.36 25.16
C THR A 298 42.03 12.79 24.92
N ALA A 299 42.98 12.10 25.57
CA ALA A 299 44.42 12.35 25.35
C ALA A 299 44.84 12.11 23.88
N ALA A 300 44.23 11.12 23.22
CA ALA A 300 44.43 10.79 21.80
C ALA A 300 43.77 11.80 20.84
N ARG A 301 42.88 12.66 21.33
CA ARG A 301 42.10 13.62 20.52
C ARG A 301 41.34 12.95 19.38
N ASP A 302 40.76 11.81 19.68
CA ASP A 302 39.92 10.99 18.81
C ASP A 302 38.48 10.90 19.32
N ASN A 303 38.21 11.35 20.55
CA ASN A 303 36.88 11.42 21.14
C ASN A 303 36.84 12.46 22.28
N PHE A 304 35.67 12.63 22.90
CA PHE A 304 35.46 13.42 24.10
C PHE A 304 35.19 12.54 25.31
N LEU A 305 35.57 13.03 26.49
CA LEU A 305 35.19 12.40 27.75
C LEU A 305 33.68 12.53 27.97
N ARG A 306 33.06 11.50 28.56
CA ARG A 306 31.65 11.49 28.93
C ARG A 306 31.46 12.04 30.34
N ASP A 307 31.83 13.32 30.49
CA ASP A 307 31.73 14.07 31.74
C ASP A 307 30.40 14.85 31.84
N ASP A 308 30.24 15.65 32.89
CA ASP A 308 29.04 16.47 33.10
C ASP A 308 28.81 17.48 31.96
N GLY A 309 29.89 17.96 31.32
CA GLY A 309 29.82 18.86 30.17
C GLY A 309 29.21 18.16 28.95
N TRP A 310 29.57 16.90 28.70
CA TRP A 310 28.94 16.07 27.67
C TRP A 310 27.43 15.90 27.92
N ALA A 311 27.06 15.52 29.14
CA ALA A 311 25.65 15.32 29.51
C ALA A 311 24.84 16.61 29.36
N ALA A 312 25.38 17.75 29.84
CA ALA A 312 24.72 19.04 29.74
C ALA A 312 24.56 19.49 28.28
N LEU A 313 25.55 19.27 27.41
CA LEU A 313 25.43 19.59 26.00
C LEU A 313 24.38 18.72 25.30
N ARG A 314 24.36 17.40 25.59
CA ARG A 314 23.37 16.49 25.05
C ARG A 314 21.95 16.96 25.36
N ASP A 315 21.70 17.32 26.61
CA ASP A 315 20.38 17.75 27.06
C ASP A 315 20.01 19.11 26.46
N ALA A 316 20.96 20.06 26.37
CA ALA A 316 20.75 21.35 25.72
C ALA A 316 20.45 21.24 24.22
N LEU A 317 21.14 20.35 23.49
CA LEU A 317 20.85 20.08 22.08
C LEU A 317 19.49 19.40 21.91
N GLY A 318 19.11 18.50 22.82
CA GLY A 318 17.78 17.89 22.86
C GLY A 318 16.67 18.92 22.98
N ASN A 319 16.79 19.83 23.95
CA ASN A 319 15.83 20.91 24.17
C ASN A 319 15.75 21.85 22.96
N LEU A 320 16.89 22.19 22.36
CA LEU A 320 16.94 23.00 21.14
C LEU A 320 16.13 22.37 19.99
N VAL A 321 16.23 21.05 19.82
CA VAL A 321 15.45 20.32 18.80
C VAL A 321 13.95 20.41 19.12
N ILE A 322 13.55 20.22 20.38
CA ILE A 322 12.14 20.32 20.80
C ILE A 322 11.60 21.73 20.55
N GLU A 323 12.30 22.77 21.01
CA GLU A 323 11.90 24.16 20.83
C GLU A 323 11.75 24.53 19.35
N HIS A 324 12.66 24.05 18.49
CA HIS A 324 12.56 24.29 17.05
C HIS A 324 11.34 23.59 16.44
N LEU A 325 11.05 22.35 16.84
CA LEU A 325 9.88 21.60 16.39
C LEU A 325 8.57 22.26 16.88
N GLU A 326 8.51 22.76 18.10
CA GLU A 326 7.37 23.53 18.62
C GLU A 326 7.15 24.82 17.82
N ARG A 327 8.23 25.57 17.55
CA ARG A 327 8.15 26.78 16.72
C ARG A 327 7.66 26.45 15.31
N LEU A 328 8.12 25.34 14.71
CA LEU A 328 7.64 24.90 13.39
C LEU A 328 6.16 24.53 13.42
N ARG A 329 5.70 23.80 14.45
CA ARG A 329 4.28 23.50 14.67
C ARG A 329 3.44 24.79 14.66
N ASP A 330 3.89 25.80 15.39
CA ASP A 330 3.12 27.03 15.63
C ASP A 330 3.19 28.04 14.47
N THR A 331 4.32 28.12 13.76
CA THR A 331 4.56 29.15 12.72
C THR A 331 4.49 28.63 11.30
N ARG A 332 4.74 27.33 11.07
CA ARG A 332 4.85 26.71 9.73
C ARG A 332 4.24 25.31 9.73
N ARG A 333 2.97 25.22 10.09
CA ARG A 333 2.23 23.96 10.32
C ARG A 333 2.36 22.95 9.18
N GLU A 334 2.24 23.37 7.91
CA GLU A 334 2.39 22.47 6.75
C GLU A 334 3.81 21.88 6.65
N ARG A 335 4.84 22.67 6.98
CA ARG A 335 6.23 22.20 6.98
C ARG A 335 6.44 21.16 8.07
N PHE A 336 5.95 21.44 9.28
CA PHE A 336 5.98 20.51 10.40
C PHE A 336 5.26 19.20 10.04
N ALA A 337 4.02 19.30 9.51
CA ALA A 337 3.24 18.13 9.10
C ALA A 337 3.99 17.29 8.05
N GLY A 338 4.63 17.93 7.07
CA GLY A 338 5.46 17.24 6.09
C GLY A 338 6.64 16.47 6.70
N ILE A 339 7.30 17.05 7.71
CA ILE A 339 8.41 16.42 8.45
C ILE A 339 7.90 15.25 9.30
N ALA A 340 6.85 15.48 10.10
CA ALA A 340 6.25 14.46 10.96
C ALA A 340 5.72 13.27 10.15
N ARG A 341 5.16 13.53 8.97
CA ARG A 341 4.72 12.52 8.01
C ARG A 341 5.88 11.70 7.46
N TYR A 342 6.96 12.37 7.03
CA TYR A 342 8.13 11.68 6.51
C TYR A 342 8.86 10.87 7.60
N HIS A 343 8.91 11.36 8.83
CA HIS A 343 9.60 10.71 9.95
C HIS A 343 8.64 10.13 11.00
N ARG A 344 7.46 9.64 10.58
CA ARG A 344 6.39 9.17 11.46
C ARG A 344 6.87 8.21 12.54
N MET A 345 7.63 7.19 12.15
CA MET A 345 8.19 6.19 13.08
C MET A 345 9.20 6.78 14.06
N ASN A 346 9.99 7.76 13.64
CA ASN A 346 10.92 8.43 14.54
C ASN A 346 10.20 9.33 15.54
N PHE A 347 9.10 9.98 15.15
CA PHE A 347 8.26 10.76 16.05
C PHE A 347 7.52 9.86 17.05
N ALA A 348 7.03 8.70 16.61
CA ALA A 348 6.45 7.68 17.48
C ALA A 348 7.50 7.17 18.49
N ALA A 349 8.67 6.75 18.01
CA ALA A 349 9.77 6.32 18.88
C ALA A 349 10.19 7.43 19.86
N ALA A 350 10.30 8.68 19.39
CA ALA A 350 10.68 9.80 20.25
C ALA A 350 9.66 10.03 21.37
N SER A 351 8.38 9.94 21.03
CA SER A 351 7.28 10.03 21.99
C SER A 351 7.30 8.90 23.01
N TYR A 352 7.67 7.69 22.58
CA TYR A 352 7.71 6.53 23.47
C TYR A 352 8.86 6.61 24.48
N TYR A 353 10.04 7.07 24.04
CA TYR A 353 11.23 7.15 24.89
C TYR A 353 11.31 8.44 25.72
N TYR A 354 10.48 9.45 25.44
CA TYR A 354 10.59 10.75 26.10
C TYR A 354 9.21 11.40 26.34
N ASP A 355 8.76 11.34 27.60
CA ASP A 355 7.45 11.81 28.05
C ASP A 355 7.17 13.28 27.70
N GLU A 356 8.18 14.16 27.77
CA GLU A 356 7.99 15.58 27.43
C GLU A 356 7.75 15.77 25.92
N PHE A 357 8.41 14.98 25.07
CA PHE A 357 8.12 15.01 23.62
C PHE A 357 6.70 14.52 23.35
N PHE A 358 6.28 13.43 24.01
CA PHE A 358 4.90 12.96 23.93
C PHE A 358 3.91 14.03 24.37
N ALA A 359 4.12 14.66 25.53
CA ALA A 359 3.23 15.70 26.04
C ALA A 359 3.06 16.90 25.07
N LYS A 360 4.11 17.23 24.28
CA LYS A 360 4.10 18.36 23.34
C LYS A 360 3.57 18.02 21.95
N PHE A 361 3.72 16.76 21.52
CA PHE A 361 3.49 16.36 20.12
C PHE A 361 2.51 15.18 19.96
N ALA A 362 1.94 14.63 21.03
CA ALA A 362 0.98 13.51 20.99
C ALA A 362 -0.19 13.76 20.03
N ASP A 363 -0.78 14.95 20.07
CA ASP A 363 -1.89 15.36 19.21
C ASP A 363 -1.51 15.49 17.72
N LEU A 364 -0.22 15.43 17.40
CA LEU A 364 0.30 15.58 16.05
C LEU A 364 0.91 14.28 15.51
N LEU A 365 0.92 13.22 16.32
CA LEU A 365 1.28 11.89 15.85
C LEU A 365 0.28 11.45 14.79
N LEU A 366 0.81 10.91 13.69
CA LEU A 366 0.03 10.43 12.56
C LEU A 366 -0.21 8.93 12.70
N TRP A 367 -1.48 8.57 12.65
CA TRP A 367 -2.00 7.22 12.80
C TRP A 367 -2.58 6.74 11.47
N ARG A 368 -2.36 5.47 11.17
CA ARG A 368 -2.98 4.80 10.02
C ARG A 368 -4.44 4.52 10.37
N THR A 369 -5.34 4.82 9.43
CA THR A 369 -6.78 4.62 9.59
C THR A 369 -7.39 4.16 8.28
N ASN A 370 -8.57 3.54 8.34
CA ASN A 370 -9.36 3.27 7.15
C ASN A 370 -9.82 4.58 6.47
N ARG A 371 -9.91 4.55 5.14
CA ARG A 371 -10.53 5.61 4.35
C ARG A 371 -12.00 5.31 4.11
N LEU A 372 -12.89 6.26 4.44
CA LEU A 372 -14.33 6.09 4.23
C LEU A 372 -14.68 6.27 2.74
N PRO A 373 -15.73 5.61 2.22
CA PRO A 373 -16.04 5.56 0.78
C PRO A 373 -16.25 6.92 0.10
N ASP A 374 -16.73 7.93 0.83
CA ASP A 374 -17.07 9.26 0.30
C ASP A 374 -15.91 10.27 0.35
N GLU A 375 -14.73 9.86 0.82
CA GLU A 375 -13.59 10.77 0.95
C GLU A 375 -12.82 10.92 -0.38
N PRO A 376 -12.59 12.16 -0.86
CA PRO A 376 -11.85 12.38 -2.10
C PRO A 376 -10.42 11.85 -2.01
N ASP A 377 -9.93 11.25 -3.09
CA ASP A 377 -8.56 10.72 -3.23
C ASP A 377 -7.51 11.82 -3.42
N ASN A 378 -7.61 12.91 -2.64
CA ASN A 378 -6.68 14.04 -2.71
C ASN A 378 -5.47 13.88 -1.78
N ASP A 379 -5.53 12.96 -0.81
CA ASP A 379 -4.43 12.58 0.07
C ASP A 379 -3.82 11.23 -0.35
N THR A 380 -3.36 11.13 -1.60
CA THR A 380 -2.41 10.09 -2.02
C THR A 380 -1.04 10.37 -1.37
N VAL A 381 -1.01 10.27 -0.05
CA VAL A 381 0.23 10.17 0.71
C VAL A 381 0.69 8.73 0.55
N ILE A 382 1.67 8.53 -0.32
CA ILE A 382 2.42 7.28 -0.39
C ILE A 382 3.16 7.17 0.96
N ASP A 383 2.71 6.28 1.85
CA ASP A 383 3.58 5.80 2.93
C ASP A 383 4.78 5.14 2.22
N PRO A 384 6.03 5.59 2.44
CA PRO A 384 7.20 5.00 1.80
C PRO A 384 7.36 3.49 2.08
N LEU A 385 6.64 2.97 3.07
CA LEU A 385 6.58 1.56 3.43
C LEU A 385 5.31 0.84 2.91
N ASP A 386 4.34 1.53 2.29
CA ASP A 386 3.21 0.89 1.61
C ASP A 386 3.58 0.55 0.16
N ASP A 387 4.06 -0.67 -0.04
CA ASP A 387 4.23 -1.27 -1.37
C ASP A 387 2.89 -1.79 -1.97
N LEU A 388 1.74 -1.63 -1.28
CA LEU A 388 0.49 -2.33 -1.59
C LEU A 388 -0.80 -1.51 -1.37
N GLY A 389 -1.03 -0.45 -2.15
CA GLY A 389 -2.37 -0.04 -2.61
C GLY A 389 -3.24 0.90 -1.75
N SER A 390 -4.15 1.60 -2.46
CA SER A 390 -5.07 2.66 -2.02
C SER A 390 -6.16 2.19 -1.03
N GLY A 391 -6.17 2.72 0.19
CA GLY A 391 -7.23 2.45 1.18
C GLY A 391 -6.95 2.91 2.61
N VAL A 392 -5.71 3.32 2.90
CA VAL A 392 -5.30 3.87 4.19
C VAL A 392 -5.26 5.39 4.13
N ALA A 393 -5.65 6.04 5.22
CA ALA A 393 -5.47 7.46 5.45
C ALA A 393 -4.60 7.68 6.70
N LEU A 394 -3.71 8.68 6.63
CA LEU A 394 -2.93 9.13 7.79
C LEU A 394 -3.64 10.30 8.43
N ARG A 395 -3.97 10.19 9.72
CA ARG A 395 -4.68 11.22 10.48
C ARG A 395 -4.08 11.41 11.85
N THR A 396 -4.22 12.60 12.39
CA THR A 396 -3.91 12.87 13.80
C THR A 396 -5.03 12.35 14.70
N LEU A 397 -4.73 12.08 15.98
CA LEU A 397 -5.77 11.67 16.93
C LEU A 397 -6.91 12.69 17.03
N PRO A 398 -6.67 14.01 17.19
CA PRO A 398 -7.76 14.99 17.18
C PRO A 398 -8.68 14.89 15.95
N GLU A 399 -8.13 14.73 14.75
CA GLU A 399 -8.91 14.55 13.51
C GLU A 399 -9.74 13.26 13.51
N ILE A 400 -9.23 12.19 14.11
CA ILE A 400 -9.95 10.92 14.28
C ILE A 400 -11.07 11.10 15.30
N LEU A 401 -10.76 11.71 16.43
CA LEU A 401 -11.73 11.93 17.50
C LEU A 401 -12.89 12.81 17.05
N GLU A 402 -12.66 13.82 16.21
CA GLU A 402 -13.74 14.64 15.64
C GLU A 402 -14.73 13.80 14.81
N ARG A 403 -14.26 12.78 14.10
CA ARG A 403 -15.06 11.90 13.23
C ARG A 403 -15.81 10.82 13.99
N LEU A 404 -15.34 10.42 15.17
CA LEU A 404 -16.00 9.38 15.94
C LEU A 404 -17.37 9.83 16.46
N PRO A 405 -18.42 8.99 16.34
CA PRO A 405 -19.72 9.26 16.94
C PRO A 405 -19.58 9.39 18.46
N GLY A 406 -20.26 10.39 19.05
CA GLY A 406 -20.14 10.65 20.48
C GLY A 406 -21.31 11.45 21.03
N THR A 407 -21.68 11.17 22.28
CA THR A 407 -22.64 11.97 23.04
C THR A 407 -21.88 13.01 23.85
N PRO A 408 -22.29 14.29 23.88
CA PRO A 408 -21.65 15.30 24.71
C PRO A 408 -21.55 14.84 26.17
N GLY A 409 -20.36 14.98 26.77
CA GLY A 409 -20.11 14.60 28.17
C GLY A 409 -19.79 13.11 28.41
N HIS A 410 -19.77 12.27 27.38
CA HIS A 410 -19.34 10.86 27.50
C HIS A 410 -18.02 10.62 26.76
N PRO A 411 -17.16 9.69 27.23
CA PRO A 411 -15.94 9.33 26.53
C PRO A 411 -16.25 8.80 25.13
N LYS A 412 -15.51 9.27 24.12
CA LYS A 412 -15.60 8.70 22.77
C LYS A 412 -14.93 7.34 22.76
N THR A 413 -15.51 6.38 22.04
CA THR A 413 -14.93 5.04 21.89
C THR A 413 -14.06 5.02 20.63
N LEU A 414 -12.74 4.90 20.81
CA LEU A 414 -11.80 4.70 19.71
C LEU A 414 -11.53 3.22 19.53
N GLN A 415 -11.86 2.72 18.34
CA GLN A 415 -11.57 1.35 17.93
C GLN A 415 -10.17 1.29 17.33
N CYS A 416 -9.37 0.33 17.77
CA CYS A 416 -8.03 0.11 17.24
C CYS A 416 -7.72 -1.36 17.02
N VAL A 417 -6.78 -1.62 16.12
CA VAL A 417 -6.16 -2.93 15.91
C VAL A 417 -4.69 -2.85 16.30
N THR A 418 -4.18 -3.93 16.89
CA THR A 418 -2.80 -4.07 17.36
C THR A 418 -2.06 -5.23 16.69
N GLY A 419 -2.79 -6.18 16.11
CA GLY A 419 -2.23 -7.28 15.33
C GLY A 419 -1.61 -6.79 14.02
N MET A 420 -0.40 -7.28 13.73
CA MET A 420 0.32 -7.01 12.49
C MET A 420 -0.50 -7.52 11.29
N ASP A 421 -0.64 -6.70 10.25
CA ASP A 421 -1.43 -6.96 9.03
C ASP A 421 -2.96 -7.17 9.20
N ALA A 422 -3.45 -7.26 10.43
CA ALA A 422 -4.88 -7.40 10.74
C ALA A 422 -5.71 -6.23 10.16
N ALA A 423 -5.14 -5.03 10.15
CA ALA A 423 -5.80 -3.79 9.74
C ALA A 423 -6.54 -3.89 8.41
N ARG A 424 -6.02 -4.64 7.42
CA ARG A 424 -6.66 -4.77 6.10
C ARG A 424 -8.07 -5.35 6.16
N GLN A 425 -8.27 -6.39 6.98
CA GLN A 425 -9.58 -7.03 7.12
C GLN A 425 -10.52 -6.14 7.94
N TYR A 426 -10.05 -5.61 9.06
CA TYR A 426 -10.85 -4.76 9.94
C TYR A 426 -11.21 -3.41 9.29
N PHE A 427 -10.38 -2.85 8.40
CA PHE A 427 -10.71 -1.63 7.66
C PHE A 427 -11.88 -1.83 6.70
N LYS A 428 -12.01 -3.00 6.07
CA LYS A 428 -13.18 -3.31 5.23
C LYS A 428 -14.46 -3.37 6.04
N ILE A 429 -14.40 -3.99 7.22
CA ILE A 429 -15.53 -4.09 8.15
C ILE A 429 -15.90 -2.70 8.69
N ALA A 430 -14.90 -1.92 9.09
CA ALA A 430 -15.07 -0.56 9.59
C ALA A 430 -15.70 0.38 8.55
N ASN A 431 -15.27 0.27 7.29
CA ASN A 431 -15.84 1.04 6.17
C ASN A 431 -17.32 0.71 5.96
N ALA A 432 -17.69 -0.58 5.99
CA ALA A 432 -19.08 -1.00 5.84
C ALA A 432 -19.96 -0.61 7.04
N ALA A 433 -19.37 -0.48 8.22
CA ALA A 433 -20.02 0.03 9.42
C ALA A 433 -19.93 1.56 9.58
N GLU A 434 -19.42 2.28 8.57
CA GLU A 434 -19.25 3.74 8.56
C GLU A 434 -18.53 4.31 9.81
N THR A 435 -17.54 3.56 10.33
CA THR A 435 -16.75 3.97 11.49
C THR A 435 -15.26 4.06 11.17
N THR A 436 -14.51 4.83 11.95
CA THR A 436 -13.06 4.90 11.87
C THR A 436 -12.40 3.93 12.85
N VAL A 437 -11.42 3.20 12.36
CA VAL A 437 -10.54 2.30 13.11
C VAL A 437 -9.10 2.77 12.93
N VAL A 438 -8.33 2.76 14.01
CA VAL A 438 -6.89 3.05 14.01
C VAL A 438 -6.09 1.75 13.92
N ASP A 439 -5.15 1.71 12.99
CA ASP A 439 -4.07 0.71 12.97
C ASP A 439 -2.95 1.20 13.90
N ALA A 440 -2.80 0.48 15.01
CA ALA A 440 -1.75 0.66 16.01
C ALA A 440 -0.86 -0.60 16.07
N SER A 441 -0.67 -1.28 14.93
CA SER A 441 0.09 -2.52 14.87
C SER A 441 1.61 -2.34 14.87
N TYR A 442 2.12 -1.11 14.66
CA TYR A 442 3.55 -0.87 14.62
C TYR A 442 4.16 -0.73 16.02
N VAL A 443 5.49 -0.84 16.07
CA VAL A 443 6.28 -0.71 17.30
C VAL A 443 5.96 0.61 18.01
N PHE A 444 5.75 0.54 19.34
CA PHE A 444 5.40 1.64 20.25
C PHE A 444 3.95 2.15 20.15
N GLU A 445 3.26 1.95 19.03
CA GLU A 445 1.92 2.51 18.81
C GLU A 445 0.87 2.05 19.82
N PRO A 446 0.78 0.75 20.22
CA PRO A 446 -0.16 0.32 21.24
C PRO A 446 0.05 1.06 22.58
N GLU A 447 1.30 1.18 23.02
CA GLU A 447 1.65 1.83 24.28
C GLU A 447 1.43 3.34 24.22
N LEU A 448 1.73 3.98 23.09
CA LEU A 448 1.47 5.40 22.87
C LEU A 448 -0.02 5.71 22.88
N LEU A 449 -0.84 4.83 22.30
CA LEU A 449 -2.29 4.99 22.27
C LEU A 449 -2.87 4.85 23.68
N ASP A 450 -2.42 3.85 24.45
CA ASP A 450 -2.78 3.70 25.86
C ASP A 450 -2.33 4.91 26.71
N ALA A 451 -1.10 5.40 26.49
CA ALA A 451 -0.60 6.61 27.14
C ALA A 451 -1.45 7.84 26.80
N TYR A 452 -1.97 7.94 25.57
CA TYR A 452 -2.82 9.03 25.14
C TYR A 452 -4.14 9.08 25.93
N THR A 453 -4.74 7.93 26.24
CA THR A 453 -5.97 7.88 27.06
C THR A 453 -5.79 8.43 28.47
N LYS A 454 -4.56 8.48 28.96
CA LYS A 454 -4.21 8.95 30.30
C LYS A 454 -3.91 10.45 30.31
N LEU A 455 -3.86 11.11 29.15
CA LEU A 455 -3.58 12.54 29.07
C LEU A 455 -4.73 13.38 29.64
N PRO A 456 -4.43 14.50 30.33
CA PRO A 456 -5.46 15.41 30.82
C PRO A 456 -6.32 15.95 29.67
N GLY A 457 -7.63 15.72 29.73
CA GLY A 457 -8.59 16.14 28.69
C GLY A 457 -8.89 15.08 27.62
N ALA A 458 -8.17 13.96 27.60
CA ALA A 458 -8.50 12.81 26.76
C ALA A 458 -9.74 12.08 27.31
N SER A 459 -10.94 12.47 26.86
CA SER A 459 -12.18 11.74 27.15
C SER A 459 -12.34 10.59 26.16
N LEU A 460 -11.51 9.55 26.31
CA LEU A 460 -11.39 8.45 25.35
C LEU A 460 -11.47 7.08 26.02
N ARG A 461 -12.23 6.17 25.42
CA ARG A 461 -12.21 4.74 25.74
C ARG A 461 -11.61 3.98 24.55
N LEU A 462 -10.56 3.20 24.78
CA LEU A 462 -9.98 2.31 23.77
C LEU A 462 -10.71 0.97 23.73
N VAL A 463 -10.92 0.47 22.52
CA VAL A 463 -11.45 -0.87 22.24
C VAL A 463 -10.57 -1.53 21.20
N HIS A 464 -9.92 -2.62 21.60
CA HIS A 464 -9.09 -3.46 20.73
C HIS A 464 -9.97 -4.49 20.02
N ILE A 465 -10.41 -4.17 18.80
CA ILE A 465 -11.40 -4.99 18.07
C ILE A 465 -10.82 -6.32 17.58
N ASP A 466 -9.50 -6.44 17.52
CA ASP A 466 -8.74 -7.63 17.17
C ASP A 466 -8.48 -8.57 18.36
N ARG A 467 -8.86 -8.18 19.59
CA ARG A 467 -8.69 -8.96 20.83
C ARG A 467 -10.01 -9.47 21.38
N GLU A 468 -10.02 -10.62 22.07
CA GLU A 468 -11.24 -11.25 22.63
C GLU A 468 -12.01 -10.33 23.59
N ASP A 469 -11.29 -9.58 24.42
CA ASP A 469 -11.84 -8.74 25.49
C ASP A 469 -12.59 -7.50 25.00
N ALA A 470 -12.69 -7.30 23.69
CA ALA A 470 -13.53 -6.28 23.11
C ALA A 470 -15.00 -6.46 23.60
N PRO A 471 -15.63 -5.40 24.15
CA PRO A 471 -16.96 -5.49 24.73
C PRO A 471 -18.00 -6.09 23.77
N SER A 472 -18.96 -6.84 24.34
CA SER A 472 -20.11 -7.28 23.55
C SER A 472 -20.93 -6.06 23.10
N GLY A 473 -20.98 -5.80 21.79
CA GLY A 473 -21.72 -4.67 21.20
C GLY A 473 -20.86 -3.55 20.62
N ASP A 474 -19.62 -3.82 20.24
CA ASP A 474 -18.78 -2.85 19.51
C ASP A 474 -19.35 -2.55 18.11
N ALA A 475 -19.09 -1.34 17.58
CA ALA A 475 -19.76 -0.81 16.39
C ALA A 475 -19.67 -1.71 15.16
N ILE A 476 -18.60 -2.52 15.06
CA ILE A 476 -18.37 -3.42 13.93
C ILE A 476 -18.82 -4.87 14.14
N PHE A 477 -19.03 -5.33 15.38
CA PHE A 477 -19.43 -6.72 15.69
C PHE A 477 -20.70 -6.75 16.52
N GLN A 478 -21.82 -7.02 15.85
CA GLN A 478 -23.12 -7.12 16.48
C GLN A 478 -23.37 -8.55 16.99
N GLN A 479 -24.18 -8.67 18.04
CA GLN A 479 -24.59 -9.97 18.54
C GLN A 479 -25.49 -10.64 17.50
N ALA A 480 -25.22 -11.92 17.18
CA ALA A 480 -26.07 -12.68 16.27
C ALA A 480 -27.44 -12.94 16.94
N THR A 481 -28.52 -12.50 16.29
CA THR A 481 -29.88 -12.64 16.83
C THR A 481 -30.80 -13.42 15.88
N GLY A 482 -31.96 -13.88 16.37
CA GLY A 482 -32.93 -14.64 15.56
C GLY A 482 -32.57 -16.13 15.33
N GLU A 483 -33.35 -16.80 14.48
CA GLU A 483 -33.17 -18.23 14.16
C GLU A 483 -31.87 -18.50 13.40
N ASP A 484 -31.52 -17.61 12.47
CA ASP A 484 -30.29 -17.72 11.68
C ASP A 484 -29.04 -17.57 12.57
N GLY A 485 -29.03 -16.61 13.49
CA GLY A 485 -27.95 -16.46 14.47
C GLY A 485 -27.75 -17.71 15.35
N ALA A 486 -28.84 -18.33 15.80
CA ALA A 486 -28.78 -19.57 16.58
C ALA A 486 -28.26 -20.76 15.75
N ALA A 487 -28.61 -20.85 14.46
CA ALA A 487 -28.10 -21.88 13.56
C ALA A 487 -26.59 -21.72 13.33
N VAL A 488 -26.13 -20.48 13.13
CA VAL A 488 -24.71 -20.16 12.94
C VAL A 488 -23.90 -20.39 14.23
N GLN A 489 -24.46 -20.11 15.41
CA GLN A 489 -23.80 -20.45 16.68
C GLN A 489 -23.61 -21.96 16.84
N LYS A 490 -24.59 -22.78 16.46
CA LYS A 490 -24.43 -24.25 16.43
C LYS A 490 -23.35 -24.70 15.45
N LEU A 491 -23.23 -24.03 14.29
CA LEU A 491 -22.15 -24.27 13.35
C LEU A 491 -20.79 -23.90 13.98
N ALA A 492 -20.72 -22.76 14.67
CA ALA A 492 -19.53 -22.32 15.40
C ALA A 492 -19.09 -23.38 16.42
N ASP A 493 -19.99 -23.87 17.28
CA ASP A 493 -19.67 -24.88 18.29
C ASP A 493 -19.11 -26.17 17.66
N ARG A 494 -19.64 -26.57 16.49
CA ARG A 494 -19.13 -27.71 15.71
C ARG A 494 -17.74 -27.45 15.13
N MET A 495 -17.52 -26.27 14.55
CA MET A 495 -16.19 -25.85 14.07
C MET A 495 -15.16 -25.90 15.19
N SER A 496 -15.54 -25.43 16.39
CA SER A 496 -14.72 -25.51 17.61
C SER A 496 -14.29 -26.94 17.94
N ALA A 497 -15.14 -27.95 17.72
CA ALA A 497 -14.81 -29.34 17.97
C ALA A 497 -13.84 -29.90 16.93
N VAL A 498 -14.05 -29.60 15.64
CA VAL A 498 -13.19 -30.02 14.53
C VAL A 498 -11.79 -29.41 14.63
N LEU A 499 -11.69 -28.13 14.98
CA LEU A 499 -10.41 -27.43 15.08
C LEU A 499 -9.56 -27.97 16.24
N ARG A 500 -10.18 -28.36 17.37
CA ARG A 500 -9.49 -28.96 18.51
C ARG A 500 -8.83 -30.29 18.17
N THR A 501 -9.46 -31.11 17.32
CA THR A 501 -8.90 -32.41 16.92
C THR A 501 -7.75 -32.28 15.93
N THR A 502 -7.73 -31.21 15.13
CA THR A 502 -6.82 -31.08 13.99
C THR A 502 -5.57 -30.23 14.29
N HIS A 503 -5.69 -29.16 15.08
CA HIS A 503 -4.62 -28.15 15.19
C HIS A 503 -3.88 -28.11 16.54
N ASN A 504 -4.17 -29.01 17.49
CA ASN A 504 -3.51 -29.09 18.80
C ASN A 504 -3.40 -27.73 19.56
N GLN A 505 -4.28 -26.79 19.22
CA GLN A 505 -4.38 -25.44 19.77
C GLN A 505 -5.81 -25.19 20.25
N SER A 506 -5.97 -24.38 21.29
CA SER A 506 -7.27 -23.99 21.83
C SER A 506 -7.91 -22.89 20.97
N ILE A 507 -8.47 -23.26 19.81
CA ILE A 507 -9.27 -22.35 18.99
C ILE A 507 -10.71 -22.37 19.50
N ARG A 508 -11.22 -21.21 19.89
CA ARG A 508 -12.62 -20.97 20.23
C ARG A 508 -13.31 -20.33 19.03
N THR A 509 -14.62 -20.50 18.96
CA THR A 509 -15.45 -20.00 17.86
C THR A 509 -16.67 -19.28 18.43
N GLU A 510 -17.10 -18.21 17.76
CA GLU A 510 -18.33 -17.49 18.12
C GLU A 510 -19.06 -17.01 16.87
N ALA A 511 -20.38 -16.84 16.95
CA ALA A 511 -21.19 -16.23 15.90
C ALA A 511 -21.43 -14.75 16.19
N ARG A 512 -21.14 -13.89 15.20
CA ARG A 512 -21.40 -12.44 15.23
C ARG A 512 -22.01 -11.99 13.91
N GLU A 513 -22.68 -10.86 13.90
CA GLU A 513 -23.14 -10.21 12.67
C GLU A 513 -22.23 -9.01 12.35
N PHE A 514 -21.74 -8.94 11.12
CA PHE A 514 -20.96 -7.80 10.64
C PHE A 514 -21.00 -7.68 9.11
N GLU A 515 -20.74 -6.48 8.61
CA GLU A 515 -20.66 -6.16 7.17
C GLU A 515 -19.19 -6.07 6.72
N PRO A 516 -18.88 -6.24 5.42
CA PRO A 516 -19.80 -6.66 4.36
C PRO A 516 -19.96 -8.20 4.36
N PRO A 517 -21.05 -8.75 3.79
CA PRO A 517 -21.41 -10.16 3.98
C PRO A 517 -20.45 -11.11 3.26
N GLU A 518 -19.57 -10.62 2.38
CA GLU A 518 -18.54 -11.42 1.71
C GLU A 518 -17.44 -11.90 2.67
N ILE A 519 -17.24 -11.20 3.80
CA ILE A 519 -16.28 -11.64 4.82
C ILE A 519 -16.96 -12.71 5.69
N ALA A 520 -16.57 -13.96 5.48
CA ALA A 520 -17.18 -15.10 6.16
C ALA A 520 -16.70 -15.27 7.62
N VAL A 521 -15.40 -15.05 7.86
CA VAL A 521 -14.78 -15.27 9.18
C VAL A 521 -13.62 -14.29 9.43
N VAL A 522 -13.40 -13.96 10.69
CA VAL A 522 -12.31 -13.09 11.17
C VAL A 522 -11.60 -13.78 12.32
N LEU A 523 -10.27 -13.71 12.35
CA LEU A 523 -9.45 -14.23 13.45
C LEU A 523 -9.15 -13.10 14.46
N ARG A 524 -9.42 -13.37 15.73
CA ARG A 524 -9.09 -12.50 16.87
C ARG A 524 -8.11 -13.24 17.79
N THR A 525 -7.14 -12.53 18.32
CA THR A 525 -6.07 -13.10 19.15
C THR A 525 -6.01 -12.40 20.49
N ASP A 526 -5.71 -13.12 21.57
CA ASP A 526 -5.42 -12.44 22.83
C ASP A 526 -4.02 -11.77 22.81
N ALA A 527 -3.82 -10.81 23.71
CA ALA A 527 -2.56 -10.06 23.82
C ALA A 527 -1.34 -10.97 24.13
N ARG A 528 -1.56 -12.15 24.71
CA ARG A 528 -0.49 -13.11 25.04
C ARG A 528 -0.06 -13.92 23.81
N THR A 529 -1.00 -14.24 22.93
CA THR A 529 -0.75 -14.87 21.62
C THR A 529 0.05 -13.93 20.73
N GLU A 530 -0.27 -12.64 20.75
CA GLU A 530 0.48 -11.61 20.03
C GLU A 530 1.94 -11.52 20.52
N ALA A 531 2.14 -11.50 21.85
CA ALA A 531 3.47 -11.54 22.47
C ALA A 531 4.25 -12.82 22.12
N GLN A 532 3.55 -13.96 22.03
CA GLN A 532 4.16 -15.23 21.60
C GLN A 532 4.61 -15.18 20.14
N SER A 533 3.77 -14.69 19.23
CA SER A 533 4.12 -14.58 17.80
C SER A 533 5.30 -13.64 17.57
N LYS A 534 5.34 -12.48 18.25
CA LYS A 534 6.48 -11.56 18.23
C LYS A 534 7.75 -12.22 18.76
N ALA A 535 7.65 -13.00 19.85
CA ALA A 535 8.78 -13.77 20.35
C ALA A 535 9.25 -14.84 19.35
N GLU A 536 8.34 -15.54 18.68
CA GLU A 536 8.71 -16.54 17.65
C GLU A 536 9.40 -15.93 16.44
N GLU A 537 8.97 -14.76 15.99
CA GLU A 537 9.62 -14.01 14.92
C GLU A 537 11.07 -13.66 15.27
N VAL A 538 11.30 -13.14 16.48
CA VAL A 538 12.64 -12.86 17.01
C VAL A 538 13.50 -14.12 17.10
N LEU A 539 12.91 -15.28 17.43
CA LEU A 539 13.65 -16.55 17.49
C LEU A 539 14.03 -17.07 16.09
N LEU A 540 13.23 -16.74 15.07
CA LEU A 540 13.45 -17.07 13.66
C LEU A 540 14.45 -16.14 12.97
N ASP A 541 14.63 -14.91 13.47
CA ASP A 541 15.65 -13.99 12.97
C ASP A 541 17.08 -14.52 13.26
N PRO A 542 17.87 -14.88 12.23
CA PRO A 542 19.23 -15.38 12.42
C PRO A 542 20.20 -14.32 12.97
N ASN A 543 19.85 -13.03 12.89
CA ASN A 543 20.67 -11.91 13.37
C ASN A 543 20.25 -11.40 14.76
N ALA A 544 19.21 -11.98 15.38
CA ALA A 544 18.75 -11.59 16.70
C ALA A 544 19.85 -11.76 17.75
N ALA A 545 20.12 -10.69 18.51
CA ALA A 545 21.15 -10.70 19.55
C ALA A 545 20.84 -11.78 20.62
N PRO A 546 21.85 -12.48 21.18
CA PRO A 546 21.64 -13.59 22.12
C PRO A 546 20.73 -13.27 23.31
N GLY A 547 20.86 -12.07 23.91
CA GLY A 547 20.02 -11.65 25.04
C GLY A 547 18.56 -11.37 24.65
N ILE A 548 18.31 -10.90 23.42
CA ILE A 548 16.94 -10.75 22.90
C ILE A 548 16.33 -12.12 22.64
N ARG A 549 17.15 -13.07 22.17
CA ARG A 549 16.75 -14.45 21.95
C ARG A 549 16.35 -15.16 23.25
N GLU A 550 17.14 -15.02 24.31
CA GLU A 550 16.81 -15.54 25.65
C GLU A 550 15.51 -14.93 26.21
N MET A 551 15.31 -13.63 26.02
CA MET A 551 14.06 -12.96 26.41
C MET A 551 12.87 -13.49 25.61
N ALA A 552 13.01 -13.67 24.30
CA ALA A 552 11.99 -14.25 23.44
C ALA A 552 11.66 -15.70 23.83
N GLU A 553 12.65 -16.52 24.19
CA GLU A 553 12.41 -17.85 24.75
C GLU A 553 11.65 -17.80 26.08
N ALA A 554 11.97 -16.85 26.95
CA ALA A 554 11.27 -16.66 28.22
C ALA A 554 9.81 -16.24 28.01
N VAL A 555 9.56 -15.26 27.12
CA VAL A 555 8.21 -14.83 26.72
C VAL A 555 7.44 -16.02 26.17
N LYS A 556 8.02 -16.76 25.22
CA LYS A 556 7.42 -17.95 24.64
C LYS A 556 7.03 -18.98 25.71
N ARG A 557 7.89 -19.27 26.69
CA ARG A 557 7.58 -20.20 27.80
C ARG A 557 6.46 -19.68 28.72
N MET A 558 6.42 -18.36 28.97
CA MET A 558 5.41 -17.73 29.83
C MET A 558 4.03 -17.63 29.16
N THR A 559 3.97 -17.60 27.84
CA THR A 559 2.72 -17.46 27.07
C THR A 559 2.15 -18.78 26.56
N HIS A 560 2.68 -19.96 26.93
CA HIS A 560 2.16 -21.26 26.48
C HIS A 560 0.66 -21.43 26.82
N GLY A 561 -0.17 -21.67 25.79
CA GLY A 561 -1.57 -22.11 25.93
C GLY A 561 -2.63 -21.01 25.79
N THR A 562 -2.43 -20.05 24.90
CA THR A 562 -3.38 -18.94 24.68
C THR A 562 -4.37 -19.22 23.57
N GLY A 563 -5.57 -18.65 23.68
CA GLY A 563 -6.69 -18.94 22.80
C GLY A 563 -6.66 -18.10 21.53
N GLN A 564 -7.08 -18.69 20.41
CA GLN A 564 -7.48 -17.92 19.23
C GLN A 564 -9.00 -17.94 19.12
N TRP A 565 -9.61 -16.85 18.68
CA TRP A 565 -11.05 -16.75 18.48
C TRP A 565 -11.36 -16.58 17.00
N LEU A 566 -12.09 -17.54 16.45
CA LEU A 566 -12.64 -17.46 15.11
C LEU A 566 -14.06 -16.90 15.20
N THR A 567 -14.23 -15.66 14.76
CA THR A 567 -15.53 -14.98 14.71
C THR A 567 -16.18 -15.26 13.36
N ILE A 568 -17.35 -15.89 13.38
CA ILE A 568 -18.06 -16.35 12.18
C ILE A 568 -19.20 -15.38 11.87
N ASN A 569 -19.25 -14.88 10.64
CA ASN A 569 -20.25 -13.92 10.19
C ASN A 569 -21.60 -14.59 9.93
N ALA A 570 -22.59 -14.31 10.76
CA ALA A 570 -23.94 -14.82 10.59
C ALA A 570 -24.69 -14.22 9.37
N ARG A 571 -24.19 -13.11 8.79
CA ARG A 571 -24.74 -12.51 7.56
C ARG A 571 -24.16 -13.11 6.28
N ASN A 572 -23.09 -13.91 6.37
CA ASN A 572 -22.44 -14.46 5.20
C ASN A 572 -23.29 -15.60 4.56
N PRO A 573 -23.61 -15.53 3.25
CA PRO A 573 -24.47 -16.53 2.60
C PRO A 573 -23.89 -17.96 2.63
N LEU A 574 -22.56 -18.13 2.55
CA LEU A 574 -21.92 -19.44 2.63
C LEU A 574 -22.05 -20.02 4.04
N VAL A 575 -21.84 -19.20 5.07
CA VAL A 575 -22.01 -19.58 6.48
C VAL A 575 -23.46 -19.99 6.75
N GLN A 576 -24.44 -19.24 6.28
CA GLN A 576 -25.86 -19.57 6.43
C GLN A 576 -26.21 -20.91 5.75
N ARG A 577 -25.72 -21.13 4.53
CA ARG A 577 -25.90 -22.41 3.80
C ARG A 577 -25.25 -23.59 4.52
N LEU A 578 -24.07 -23.39 5.10
CA LEU A 578 -23.38 -24.41 5.90
C LEU A 578 -24.14 -24.71 7.21
N ALA A 579 -24.67 -23.68 7.87
CA ALA A 579 -25.45 -23.82 9.09
C ALA A 579 -26.77 -24.57 8.86
N ALA A 580 -27.42 -24.34 7.71
CA ALA A 580 -28.67 -25.01 7.32
C ALA A 580 -28.45 -26.44 6.75
N HIS A 581 -27.21 -26.88 6.54
CA HIS A 581 -26.95 -28.16 5.89
C HIS A 581 -27.29 -29.35 6.80
N ARG A 582 -28.14 -30.27 6.29
CA ARG A 582 -28.71 -31.38 7.07
C ARG A 582 -27.67 -32.40 7.54
N ASP A 583 -26.63 -32.65 6.73
CA ASP A 583 -25.56 -33.58 7.07
C ASP A 583 -24.29 -32.85 7.49
N GLY A 584 -24.40 -32.23 8.66
CA GLY A 584 -23.33 -31.44 9.24
C GLY A 584 -22.08 -32.25 9.66
N ALA A 585 -22.19 -33.57 9.74
CA ALA A 585 -21.09 -34.44 10.16
C ALA A 585 -20.29 -34.99 8.96
N SER A 586 -20.75 -34.76 7.74
CA SER A 586 -20.05 -35.17 6.52
C SER A 586 -18.62 -34.62 6.47
N ASN A 587 -17.72 -35.44 5.92
CA ASN A 587 -16.30 -35.09 5.81
C ASN A 587 -16.13 -33.82 4.93
N GLU A 588 -17.02 -33.65 3.95
CA GLU A 588 -17.17 -32.50 3.08
C GLU A 588 -17.38 -31.19 3.85
N VAL A 589 -18.34 -31.19 4.77
CA VAL A 589 -18.65 -30.00 5.58
C VAL A 589 -17.50 -29.68 6.52
N GLN A 590 -16.83 -30.70 7.08
CA GLN A 590 -15.63 -30.50 7.90
C GLN A 590 -14.48 -29.86 7.11
N GLN A 591 -14.26 -30.26 5.86
CA GLN A 591 -13.24 -29.63 5.00
C GLN A 591 -13.56 -28.16 4.72
N LEU A 592 -14.84 -27.83 4.46
CA LEU A 592 -15.26 -26.44 4.26
C LEU A 592 -15.09 -25.59 5.54
N MET A 593 -15.36 -26.15 6.72
CA MET A 593 -15.10 -25.48 8.00
C MET A 593 -13.61 -25.16 8.19
N LEU A 594 -12.73 -26.12 7.89
CA LEU A 594 -11.29 -25.92 7.98
C LEU A 594 -10.79 -24.90 6.94
N ALA A 595 -11.35 -24.92 5.73
CA ALA A 595 -11.04 -23.94 4.69
C ALA A 595 -11.40 -22.51 5.12
N LEU A 596 -12.54 -22.32 5.80
CA LEU A 596 -12.90 -21.03 6.39
C LEU A 596 -11.85 -20.59 7.41
N TYR A 597 -11.44 -21.46 8.33
CA TYR A 597 -10.40 -21.16 9.31
C TYR A 597 -9.07 -20.77 8.65
N HIS A 598 -8.56 -21.55 7.69
CA HIS A 598 -7.32 -21.22 6.99
C HIS A 598 -7.40 -19.92 6.18
N SER A 599 -8.56 -19.61 5.61
CA SER A 599 -8.80 -18.31 4.97
C SER A 599 -8.68 -17.15 5.96
N ALA A 600 -9.15 -17.33 7.20
CA ALA A 600 -9.00 -16.34 8.27
C ALA A 600 -7.53 -16.18 8.70
N VAL A 601 -6.80 -17.29 8.84
CA VAL A 601 -5.35 -17.28 9.14
C VAL A 601 -4.56 -16.53 8.06
N LEU A 602 -4.85 -16.82 6.80
CA LEU A 602 -4.24 -16.14 5.64
C LEU A 602 -4.54 -14.65 5.61
N ALA A 603 -5.78 -14.26 5.89
CA ALA A 603 -6.19 -12.86 5.89
C ALA A 603 -5.54 -12.05 7.04
N ASN A 604 -5.19 -12.71 8.15
CA ASN A 604 -4.59 -12.08 9.33
C ASN A 604 -3.05 -11.99 9.29
N GLY A 605 -2.41 -12.36 8.17
CA GLY A 605 -0.97 -12.17 7.94
C GLY A 605 -0.03 -12.97 8.84
N GLN A 606 -0.53 -13.86 9.71
CA GLN A 606 0.32 -14.67 10.58
C GLN A 606 1.24 -15.58 9.74
N LEU A 607 2.50 -15.73 10.15
CA LEU A 607 3.44 -16.70 9.57
C LEU A 607 2.79 -18.09 9.59
N ILE A 608 2.36 -18.55 8.41
CA ILE A 608 1.72 -19.84 8.27
C ILE A 608 2.79 -20.89 8.55
N SER A 609 2.57 -21.73 9.57
CA SER A 609 3.45 -22.87 9.79
C SER A 609 3.52 -23.74 8.53
N ALA A 610 4.66 -24.37 8.24
CA ALA A 610 4.79 -25.25 7.07
C ALA A 610 3.69 -26.32 7.03
N GLN A 611 3.25 -26.80 8.20
CA GLN A 611 2.13 -27.73 8.36
C GLN A 611 0.79 -27.11 7.95
N ALA A 612 0.49 -25.88 8.38
CA ALA A 612 -0.75 -25.18 8.01
C ALA A 612 -0.76 -24.79 6.52
N ALA A 613 0.40 -24.43 5.95
CA ALA A 613 0.53 -24.10 4.54
C ALA A 613 0.30 -25.34 3.66
N SER A 614 0.87 -26.48 4.04
CA SER A 614 0.61 -27.78 3.37
C SER A 614 -0.87 -28.16 3.49
N ALA A 615 -1.45 -28.05 4.69
CA ALA A 615 -2.86 -28.38 4.90
C ALA A 615 -3.80 -27.50 4.06
N PHE A 616 -3.51 -26.19 3.97
CA PHE A 616 -4.26 -25.28 3.10
C PHE A 616 -4.12 -25.66 1.62
N HIS A 617 -2.90 -25.96 1.16
CA HIS A 617 -2.66 -26.37 -0.22
C HIS A 617 -3.41 -27.66 -0.57
N ASP A 618 -3.31 -28.67 0.29
CA ASP A 618 -3.99 -29.97 0.11
C ASP A 618 -5.52 -29.78 0.07
N GLN A 619 -6.06 -28.93 0.94
CA GLN A 619 -7.48 -28.59 0.94
C GLN A 619 -7.94 -27.87 -0.33
N LEU A 620 -7.15 -26.91 -0.80
CA LEU A 620 -7.47 -26.17 -2.02
C LEU A 620 -7.45 -27.11 -3.23
N GLN A 621 -6.48 -28.02 -3.31
CA GLN A 621 -6.46 -29.08 -4.33
C GLN A 621 -7.69 -29.98 -4.26
N GLN A 622 -8.09 -30.43 -3.06
CA GLN A 622 -9.29 -31.27 -2.88
C GLN A 622 -10.57 -30.53 -3.28
N LEU A 623 -10.72 -29.26 -2.91
CA LEU A 623 -11.90 -28.45 -3.27
C LEU A 623 -11.97 -28.22 -4.78
N MET A 624 -10.84 -27.91 -5.44
CA MET A 624 -10.80 -27.80 -6.90
C MET A 624 -11.13 -29.12 -7.59
N GLY A 625 -10.56 -30.24 -7.10
CA GLY A 625 -10.86 -31.58 -7.61
C GLY A 625 -12.35 -31.91 -7.52
N ARG A 626 -12.97 -31.67 -6.35
CA ARG A 626 -14.41 -31.87 -6.16
C ARG A 626 -15.27 -30.92 -6.99
N SER A 627 -14.83 -29.68 -7.20
CA SER A 627 -15.54 -28.74 -8.08
C SER A 627 -15.51 -29.22 -9.54
N LEU A 628 -14.40 -29.81 -9.98
CA LEU A 628 -14.30 -30.45 -11.29
C LEU A 628 -15.20 -31.68 -11.38
N GLU A 629 -15.18 -32.56 -10.37
CA GLU A 629 -16.09 -33.71 -10.30
C GLU A 629 -17.56 -33.29 -10.29
N ALA A 630 -17.91 -32.22 -9.60
CA ALA A 630 -19.26 -31.68 -9.58
C ALA A 630 -19.68 -31.12 -10.94
N LEU A 631 -18.79 -30.42 -11.65
CA LEU A 631 -19.03 -29.95 -13.02
C LEU A 631 -19.17 -31.14 -14.00
N GLU A 632 -18.36 -32.19 -13.83
CA GLU A 632 -18.46 -33.41 -14.60
C GLU A 632 -19.77 -34.15 -14.32
N LEU A 633 -20.17 -34.28 -13.06
CA LEU A 633 -21.45 -34.86 -12.65
C LEU A 633 -22.62 -34.02 -13.14
N GLU A 634 -22.53 -32.69 -13.11
CA GLU A 634 -23.55 -31.80 -13.66
C GLU A 634 -23.66 -31.96 -15.17
N ALA A 635 -22.53 -32.08 -15.88
CA ALA A 635 -22.50 -32.40 -17.30
C ALA A 635 -23.07 -33.79 -17.59
N GLN A 636 -22.79 -34.79 -16.75
CA GLN A 636 -23.34 -36.14 -16.85
C GLN A 636 -24.83 -36.16 -16.54
N CYS A 637 -25.29 -35.44 -15.52
CA CYS A 637 -26.69 -35.27 -15.18
C CYS A 637 -27.42 -34.55 -16.31
N LYS A 638 -26.84 -33.50 -16.89
CA LYS A 638 -27.39 -32.81 -18.06
C LYS A 638 -27.45 -33.75 -19.26
N ALA A 639 -26.40 -34.53 -19.53
CA ALA A 639 -26.40 -35.53 -20.60
C ALA A 639 -27.40 -36.67 -20.34
N LEU A 640 -27.58 -37.08 -19.09
CA LEU A 640 -28.58 -38.06 -18.67
C LEU A 640 -29.98 -37.48 -18.74
N ASP A 641 -30.18 -36.22 -18.41
CA ASP A 641 -31.46 -35.51 -18.51
C ASP A 641 -31.80 -35.26 -19.98
N ASP A 642 -30.82 -34.97 -20.85
CA ASP A 642 -30.97 -34.91 -22.31
C ASP A 642 -31.29 -36.30 -22.88
N ARG A 643 -30.64 -37.36 -22.39
CA ARG A 643 -30.98 -38.75 -22.76
C ARG A 643 -32.34 -39.17 -22.23
N LEU A 644 -32.72 -38.75 -21.02
CA LEU A 644 -34.01 -39.00 -20.39
C LEU A 644 -35.10 -38.22 -21.15
N ARG A 645 -34.85 -36.99 -21.56
CA ARG A 645 -35.72 -36.18 -22.44
C ARG A 645 -35.81 -36.81 -23.83
N ALA A 646 -34.73 -37.35 -24.37
CA ALA A 646 -34.75 -38.12 -25.62
C ALA A 646 -35.51 -39.46 -25.48
N ALA A 647 -35.48 -40.09 -24.31
CA ALA A 647 -36.20 -41.32 -24.01
C ALA A 647 -37.68 -41.08 -23.63
N GLN A 648 -37.99 -39.98 -22.93
CA GLN A 648 -39.35 -39.53 -22.61
C GLN A 648 -40.02 -38.90 -23.83
N GLY A 649 -39.25 -38.23 -24.69
CA GLY A 649 -39.64 -37.80 -26.03
C GLY A 649 -39.83 -38.97 -27.02
N ARG A 650 -39.36 -40.17 -26.70
CA ARG A 650 -39.74 -41.41 -27.42
C ARG A 650 -41.07 -41.99 -26.94
N ASN A 651 -41.56 -41.61 -25.75
CA ASN A 651 -42.87 -42.02 -25.22
C ASN A 651 -43.97 -40.96 -25.37
N ARG A 652 -43.66 -39.80 -25.96
CA ARG A 652 -44.65 -38.93 -26.59
C ARG A 652 -44.35 -38.89 -28.08
N SER A 653 -45.02 -39.76 -28.83
CA SER A 653 -45.21 -39.59 -30.27
C SER A 653 -46.01 -38.30 -30.50
N GLY A 654 -45.29 -37.18 -30.60
CA GLY A 654 -45.77 -35.86 -30.99
C GLY A 654 -44.56 -35.14 -31.56
N SER A 655 -44.45 -35.19 -32.88
CA SER A 655 -43.27 -34.93 -33.67
C SER A 655 -42.75 -33.49 -33.53
N GLY A 656 -41.46 -33.34 -33.21
CA GLY A 656 -40.65 -32.19 -33.62
C GLY A 656 -40.33 -32.20 -35.12
N THR A 657 -41.28 -32.60 -35.95
CA THR A 657 -41.24 -32.35 -37.39
C THR A 657 -41.73 -30.93 -37.58
N ARG A 658 -40.98 -30.15 -38.37
CA ARG A 658 -41.49 -28.87 -38.89
C ARG A 658 -42.90 -29.14 -39.46
N PRO A 659 -43.92 -28.34 -39.12
CA PRO A 659 -45.24 -28.52 -39.70
C PRO A 659 -45.17 -28.49 -41.23
N ASP A 660 -46.02 -29.29 -41.90
CA ASP A 660 -46.06 -29.36 -43.37
C ASP A 660 -46.64 -28.07 -44.00
N HIS A 661 -47.14 -27.14 -43.18
CA HIS A 661 -47.54 -25.78 -43.53
C HIS A 661 -46.58 -24.73 -42.98
N ARG A 662 -46.60 -23.53 -43.57
CA ARG A 662 -45.74 -22.42 -43.12
C ARG A 662 -46.26 -21.74 -41.87
N THR A 663 -45.34 -21.26 -41.06
CA THR A 663 -45.63 -20.64 -39.76
C THR A 663 -45.04 -19.24 -39.66
N PHE A 664 -45.77 -18.26 -39.14
CA PHE A 664 -45.24 -16.97 -38.71
C PHE A 664 -45.28 -16.90 -37.19
N PHE A 665 -44.20 -16.41 -36.59
CA PHE A 665 -44.15 -16.13 -35.16
C PHE A 665 -44.36 -14.63 -34.91
N MET A 666 -45.36 -14.29 -34.10
CA MET A 666 -45.63 -12.92 -33.71
C MET A 666 -44.98 -12.60 -32.37
N ILE A 667 -44.01 -11.69 -32.42
CA ILE A 667 -43.32 -11.11 -31.27
C ILE A 667 -44.17 -9.92 -30.80
N THR A 668 -44.83 -10.06 -29.66
CA THR A 668 -45.76 -9.05 -29.14
C THR A 668 -45.65 -8.96 -27.62
N PRO A 669 -45.84 -7.77 -27.01
CA PRO A 669 -45.92 -7.66 -25.56
C PRO A 669 -47.08 -8.49 -25.00
N PHE A 670 -46.89 -9.09 -23.83
CA PHE A 670 -47.97 -9.74 -23.08
C PHE A 670 -48.91 -8.70 -22.46
N ALA A 671 -49.74 -8.07 -23.28
CA ALA A 671 -50.75 -7.10 -22.85
C ALA A 671 -52.05 -7.25 -23.64
N ASP A 672 -53.18 -7.27 -22.94
CA ASP A 672 -54.52 -7.46 -23.55
C ASP A 672 -54.87 -6.42 -24.60
N ARG A 673 -54.27 -5.22 -24.54
CA ARG A 673 -54.50 -4.13 -25.52
C ARG A 673 -54.12 -4.51 -26.95
N TYR A 674 -53.19 -5.45 -27.13
CA TYR A 674 -52.74 -5.89 -28.46
C TYR A 674 -53.58 -7.01 -29.06
N ARG A 675 -54.61 -7.49 -28.35
CA ARG A 675 -55.50 -8.53 -28.85
C ARG A 675 -56.15 -8.18 -30.21
N PRO A 676 -56.65 -6.94 -30.45
CA PRO A 676 -57.17 -6.55 -31.77
C PRO A 676 -56.14 -6.64 -32.89
N LEU A 677 -54.88 -6.30 -32.60
CA LEU A 677 -53.77 -6.40 -33.55
C LEU A 677 -53.44 -7.86 -33.88
N ILE A 678 -53.39 -8.73 -32.86
CA ILE A 678 -53.15 -10.16 -33.04
C ILE A 678 -54.24 -10.76 -33.94
N GLU A 679 -55.52 -10.45 -33.68
CA GLU A 679 -56.63 -10.93 -34.50
C GLU A 679 -56.57 -10.40 -35.94
N ALA A 680 -56.21 -9.13 -36.15
CA ALA A 680 -55.99 -8.58 -37.49
C ALA A 680 -54.85 -9.29 -38.22
N CYS A 681 -53.74 -9.59 -37.53
CA CYS A 681 -52.65 -10.39 -38.09
C CYS A 681 -53.09 -11.83 -38.39
N ARG A 682 -53.89 -12.48 -37.54
CA ARG A 682 -54.46 -13.81 -37.82
C ARG A 682 -55.36 -13.79 -39.06
N GLU A 683 -56.17 -12.75 -39.23
CA GLU A 683 -56.98 -12.60 -40.45
C GLU A 683 -56.10 -12.58 -41.71
N VAL A 684 -55.02 -11.81 -41.70
CA VAL A 684 -54.10 -11.73 -42.84
C VAL A 684 -53.35 -13.04 -43.07
N VAL A 685 -52.66 -13.54 -42.03
CA VAL A 685 -51.73 -14.67 -42.14
C VAL A 685 -52.49 -16.00 -42.32
N GLU A 686 -53.53 -16.24 -41.51
CA GLU A 686 -54.24 -17.53 -41.53
C GLU A 686 -55.36 -17.57 -42.57
N GLN A 687 -56.17 -16.52 -42.66
CA GLN A 687 -57.34 -16.55 -43.53
C GLN A 687 -56.99 -16.18 -44.98
N ARG A 688 -56.06 -15.24 -45.21
CA ARG A 688 -55.69 -14.80 -46.56
C ARG A 688 -54.47 -15.50 -47.14
N TRP A 689 -53.43 -15.75 -46.33
CA TRP A 689 -52.20 -16.40 -46.81
C TRP A 689 -52.21 -17.93 -46.63
N GLY A 690 -53.04 -18.46 -45.73
CA GLY A 690 -53.05 -19.89 -45.44
C GLY A 690 -51.81 -20.37 -44.68
N TYR A 691 -51.20 -19.49 -43.89
CA TYR A 691 -50.08 -19.80 -42.98
C TYR A 691 -50.56 -19.80 -41.54
N GLN A 692 -49.88 -20.49 -40.63
CA GLN A 692 -50.21 -20.45 -39.21
C GLN A 692 -49.57 -19.22 -38.55
N LEU A 693 -50.34 -18.44 -37.78
CA LEU A 693 -49.76 -17.43 -36.89
C LEU A 693 -49.65 -18.01 -35.48
N VAL A 694 -48.46 -17.97 -34.90
CA VAL A 694 -48.20 -18.43 -33.53
C VAL A 694 -47.78 -17.26 -32.66
N VAL A 695 -48.43 -17.13 -31.50
CA VAL A 695 -48.10 -16.15 -30.47
C VAL A 695 -47.70 -16.89 -29.19
N ALA A 696 -46.74 -16.35 -28.45
CA ALA A 696 -46.29 -16.96 -27.19
C ALA A 696 -47.44 -17.15 -26.17
N SER A 697 -48.46 -16.29 -26.20
CA SER A 697 -49.66 -16.41 -25.37
C SER A 697 -50.53 -17.64 -25.68
N ASP A 698 -50.35 -18.28 -26.83
CA ASP A 698 -51.14 -19.46 -27.23
C ASP A 698 -50.70 -20.74 -26.49
N GLN A 699 -49.55 -20.73 -25.79
CA GLN A 699 -48.90 -21.92 -25.22
C GLN A 699 -48.88 -21.92 -23.67
N GLN A 700 -49.93 -21.40 -23.02
CA GLN A 700 -49.99 -21.12 -21.58
C GLN A 700 -49.81 -22.31 -20.61
N GLU A 701 -49.68 -23.56 -21.06
CA GLU A 701 -49.76 -24.75 -20.19
C GLU A 701 -48.41 -25.42 -19.81
N ASP A 702 -47.24 -24.89 -20.19
CA ASP A 702 -45.96 -25.58 -19.90
C ASP A 702 -44.97 -24.73 -19.08
N HIS A 703 -44.42 -25.31 -18.00
CA HIS A 703 -43.52 -24.64 -17.03
C HIS A 703 -42.09 -24.35 -17.57
N ARG A 704 -41.91 -24.25 -18.91
CA ARG A 704 -40.63 -24.01 -19.59
C ARG A 704 -40.78 -23.01 -20.73
N LEU A 705 -41.18 -21.79 -20.39
CA LEU A 705 -41.49 -20.72 -21.35
C LEU A 705 -40.34 -20.43 -22.34
N LEU A 706 -39.09 -20.43 -21.86
CA LEU A 706 -37.90 -20.11 -22.68
C LEU A 706 -37.54 -21.20 -23.71
N ASP A 707 -37.61 -22.47 -23.32
CA ASP A 707 -37.32 -23.60 -24.24
C ASP A 707 -38.38 -23.66 -25.36
N ASN A 708 -39.64 -23.40 -25.01
CA ASN A 708 -40.75 -23.37 -25.97
C ASN A 708 -40.62 -22.20 -26.96
N LEU A 709 -40.24 -21.01 -26.49
CA LEU A 709 -39.98 -19.86 -27.36
C LEU A 709 -38.89 -20.16 -28.39
N GLN A 710 -37.79 -20.82 -27.99
CA GLN A 710 -36.72 -21.19 -28.92
C GLN A 710 -37.20 -22.15 -30.01
N ILE A 711 -38.03 -23.14 -29.67
CA ILE A 711 -38.60 -24.08 -30.64
C ILE A 711 -39.53 -23.37 -31.62
N LEU A 712 -40.42 -22.51 -31.10
CA LEU A 712 -41.36 -21.74 -31.93
C LEU A 712 -40.62 -20.82 -32.90
N MET A 713 -39.64 -20.07 -32.41
CA MET A 713 -38.81 -19.20 -33.22
C MET A 713 -37.95 -20.00 -34.20
N HIS A 714 -37.49 -21.21 -33.85
CA HIS A 714 -36.74 -22.06 -34.76
C HIS A 714 -37.60 -22.57 -35.93
N ASN A 715 -38.85 -22.93 -35.65
CA ASN A 715 -39.78 -23.54 -36.62
C ASN A 715 -40.50 -22.52 -37.51
N ALA A 716 -40.51 -21.23 -37.17
CA ALA A 716 -41.15 -20.19 -37.97
C ALA A 716 -40.51 -20.05 -39.38
N ASP A 717 -41.28 -19.58 -40.34
CA ASP A 717 -40.85 -19.20 -41.68
C ASP A 717 -40.71 -17.69 -41.82
N GLY A 718 -41.31 -16.92 -40.90
CA GLY A 718 -41.21 -15.47 -40.83
C GLY A 718 -41.65 -14.93 -39.47
N PHE A 719 -41.41 -13.63 -39.27
CA PHE A 719 -41.66 -12.93 -38.01
C PHE A 719 -42.51 -11.68 -38.22
N ILE A 720 -43.38 -11.39 -37.26
CA ILE A 720 -44.11 -10.13 -37.14
C ILE A 720 -43.83 -9.57 -35.76
N ALA A 721 -43.29 -8.36 -35.64
CA ALA A 721 -42.91 -7.78 -34.36
C ALA A 721 -43.60 -6.43 -34.11
N GLU A 722 -44.26 -6.31 -32.96
CA GLU A 722 -44.88 -5.08 -32.48
C GLU A 722 -43.85 -4.30 -31.63
N ILE A 723 -43.37 -3.16 -32.14
CA ILE A 723 -42.23 -2.42 -31.56
C ILE A 723 -42.62 -1.09 -30.89
N THR A 724 -43.91 -0.77 -30.77
CA THR A 724 -44.43 0.54 -30.31
C THR A 724 -43.81 1.00 -29.00
N ASP A 725 -43.78 0.15 -27.97
CA ASP A 725 -43.36 0.52 -26.62
C ASP A 725 -41.90 0.19 -26.30
N SER A 726 -41.13 -0.31 -27.26
CA SER A 726 -39.76 -0.82 -27.02
C SER A 726 -39.67 -1.82 -25.86
N ASN A 727 -40.67 -2.71 -25.75
CA ASN A 727 -40.72 -3.71 -24.69
C ASN A 727 -39.45 -4.58 -24.69
N PRO A 728 -38.76 -4.76 -23.54
CA PRO A 728 -37.51 -5.52 -23.48
C PRO A 728 -37.60 -6.95 -24.02
N ASN A 729 -38.72 -7.65 -23.78
CA ASN A 729 -38.92 -9.02 -24.27
C ASN A 729 -39.04 -9.05 -25.78
N VAL A 730 -39.81 -8.11 -26.35
CA VAL A 730 -39.93 -7.94 -27.80
C VAL A 730 -38.56 -7.61 -28.41
N MET A 731 -37.78 -6.71 -27.79
CA MET A 731 -36.47 -6.32 -28.30
C MET A 731 -35.47 -7.48 -28.28
N PHE A 732 -35.51 -8.31 -27.25
CA PHE A 732 -34.69 -9.51 -27.15
C PHE A 732 -35.03 -10.53 -28.25
N GLU A 733 -36.31 -10.87 -28.40
CA GLU A 733 -36.79 -11.79 -29.43
C GLU A 733 -36.56 -11.25 -30.86
N LEU A 734 -36.72 -9.95 -31.06
CA LEU A 734 -36.47 -9.29 -32.33
C LEU A 734 -34.99 -9.31 -32.70
N GLY A 735 -34.09 -9.11 -31.73
CA GLY A 735 -32.64 -9.27 -31.92
C GLY A 735 -32.28 -10.70 -32.32
N ALA A 736 -32.91 -11.70 -31.70
CA ALA A 736 -32.74 -13.10 -32.09
C ALA A 736 -33.28 -13.40 -33.51
N ALA A 737 -34.39 -12.76 -33.91
CA ALA A 737 -34.92 -12.88 -35.27
C ALA A 737 -34.00 -12.27 -36.34
N PHE A 738 -33.43 -11.09 -36.09
CA PHE A 738 -32.50 -10.41 -37.03
C PHE A 738 -31.12 -11.08 -37.13
N THR A 739 -30.72 -11.84 -36.12
CA THR A 739 -29.44 -12.58 -36.12
C THR A 739 -29.55 -14.00 -36.72
N ASP A 740 -30.73 -14.38 -37.22
CA ASP A 740 -30.92 -15.66 -37.89
C ASP A 740 -30.23 -15.70 -39.27
N ARG A 741 -29.41 -16.72 -39.49
CA ARG A 741 -28.67 -16.96 -40.74
C ARG A 741 -29.54 -17.40 -41.93
N ARG A 742 -30.83 -17.67 -41.73
CA ARG A 742 -31.76 -18.17 -42.76
C ARG A 742 -32.48 -17.07 -43.55
N ASP A 743 -32.22 -15.79 -43.26
CA ASP A 743 -32.80 -14.62 -43.97
C ASP A 743 -34.34 -14.65 -44.06
N ARG A 744 -34.99 -15.02 -42.95
CA ARG A 744 -36.44 -15.13 -42.85
C ARG A 744 -37.08 -13.73 -42.80
N PRO A 745 -38.23 -13.50 -43.46
CA PRO A 745 -38.88 -12.19 -43.46
C PRO A 745 -39.27 -11.73 -42.06
N VAL A 746 -38.93 -10.49 -41.73
CA VAL A 746 -39.34 -9.80 -40.50
C VAL A 746 -40.21 -8.60 -40.88
N VAL A 747 -41.43 -8.56 -40.35
CA VAL A 747 -42.36 -7.43 -40.48
C VAL A 747 -42.40 -6.66 -39.18
N LEU A 748 -42.06 -5.38 -39.21
CA LEU A 748 -42.14 -4.49 -38.06
C LEU A 748 -43.46 -3.73 -38.09
N LEU A 749 -44.19 -3.72 -36.97
CA LEU A 749 -45.44 -3.00 -36.77
C LEU A 749 -45.26 -1.93 -35.70
N ARG A 750 -45.82 -0.74 -35.93
CA ARG A 750 -45.80 0.36 -34.95
C ARG A 750 -47.11 1.13 -34.96
N GLU A 751 -47.63 1.48 -33.80
CA GLU A 751 -48.81 2.33 -33.66
C GLU A 751 -48.48 3.80 -34.00
N ASN A 752 -49.40 4.50 -34.66
CA ASN A 752 -49.21 5.90 -35.08
C ASN A 752 -49.00 6.85 -33.88
N GLU A 753 -49.71 6.61 -32.78
CA GLU A 753 -49.61 7.38 -31.54
C GLU A 753 -49.21 6.46 -30.38
N PRO A 754 -47.91 6.29 -30.10
CA PRO A 754 -47.46 5.43 -28.99
C PRO A 754 -47.90 6.02 -27.65
N VAL A 755 -48.54 5.21 -26.81
CA VAL A 755 -49.12 5.60 -25.50
C VAL A 755 -48.13 6.33 -24.58
N ASN A 756 -46.82 6.00 -24.66
CA ASN A 756 -45.78 6.54 -23.79
C ASN A 756 -44.73 7.41 -24.52
N GLY A 757 -44.96 7.79 -25.78
CA GLY A 757 -43.97 8.57 -26.55
C GLY A 757 -42.62 7.84 -26.74
N ALA A 758 -42.61 6.50 -26.63
CA ALA A 758 -41.39 5.71 -26.63
C ALA A 758 -40.57 5.91 -27.92
N VAL A 759 -39.29 6.21 -27.73
CA VAL A 759 -38.35 6.46 -28.82
C VAL A 759 -37.67 5.15 -29.19
N LEU A 760 -37.76 4.75 -30.46
CA LEU A 760 -37.07 3.56 -30.95
C LEU A 760 -35.55 3.66 -30.75
N PRO A 761 -34.88 2.55 -30.40
CA PRO A 761 -33.43 2.43 -30.43
C PRO A 761 -32.85 2.89 -31.77
N ALA A 762 -31.65 3.47 -31.76
CA ALA A 762 -31.02 4.07 -32.94
C ALA A 762 -30.95 3.09 -34.13
N ASP A 763 -30.69 1.82 -33.86
CA ASP A 763 -30.54 0.76 -34.87
C ASP A 763 -31.85 0.42 -35.59
N LEU A 764 -33.01 0.64 -34.94
CA LEU A 764 -34.33 0.37 -35.53
C LEU A 764 -34.93 1.60 -36.23
N ARG A 765 -34.40 2.80 -36.01
CA ARG A 765 -34.91 4.05 -36.64
C ARG A 765 -34.76 4.05 -38.16
N GLY A 766 -33.80 3.30 -38.71
CA GLY A 766 -33.56 3.17 -40.15
C GLY A 766 -34.38 2.07 -40.84
N LEU A 767 -35.10 1.23 -40.08
CA LEU A 767 -35.89 0.14 -40.65
C LEU A 767 -37.31 0.62 -40.99
N LEU A 768 -37.82 0.18 -42.14
CA LEU A 768 -39.20 0.44 -42.54
C LEU A 768 -40.15 -0.40 -41.69
N TYR A 769 -41.10 0.25 -41.02
CA TYR A 769 -42.19 -0.39 -40.28
C TYR A 769 -43.55 0.00 -40.84
N ILE A 770 -44.53 -0.89 -40.68
CA ILE A 770 -45.92 -0.64 -41.05
C ILE A 770 -46.59 0.08 -39.87
N SER A 771 -47.09 1.28 -40.15
CA SER A 771 -47.79 2.04 -39.12
C SER A 771 -49.28 1.64 -39.07
N TYR A 772 -49.85 1.49 -37.89
CA TYR A 772 -51.24 1.06 -37.70
C TYR A 772 -51.97 1.85 -36.61
N ASP A 773 -53.29 1.68 -36.55
CA ASP A 773 -54.20 2.26 -35.57
C ASP A 773 -55.10 1.15 -35.02
N LEU A 774 -55.08 0.92 -33.70
CA LEU A 774 -55.83 -0.17 -33.05
C LEU A 774 -57.35 0.01 -33.16
N ASP A 775 -57.83 1.26 -33.24
CA ASP A 775 -59.25 1.58 -33.29
C ASP A 775 -59.83 1.53 -34.72
N SER A 776 -58.99 1.25 -35.71
CA SER A 776 -59.40 1.18 -37.11
C SER A 776 -60.23 -0.07 -37.41
N ALA A 777 -61.47 0.14 -37.85
CA ALA A 777 -62.36 -0.95 -38.31
C ALA A 777 -61.83 -1.71 -39.54
N SER A 778 -60.83 -1.18 -40.25
CA SER A 778 -60.21 -1.79 -41.44
C SER A 778 -58.75 -2.21 -41.21
N LEU A 779 -58.35 -2.43 -39.95
CA LEU A 779 -56.96 -2.76 -39.57
C LEU A 779 -56.39 -3.96 -40.35
N GLY A 780 -57.13 -5.06 -40.47
CA GLY A 780 -56.69 -6.26 -41.21
C GLY A 780 -56.45 -6.00 -42.71
N GLU A 781 -57.32 -5.20 -43.35
CA GLU A 781 -57.17 -4.85 -44.77
C GLU A 781 -55.97 -3.92 -45.01
N HIS A 782 -55.75 -2.97 -44.11
CA HIS A 782 -54.58 -2.10 -44.11
C HIS A 782 -53.28 -2.89 -43.96
N LEU A 783 -53.18 -3.75 -42.94
CA LEU A 783 -52.00 -4.60 -42.72
C LEU A 783 -51.71 -5.49 -43.93
N ARG A 784 -52.75 -6.07 -44.54
CA ARG A 784 -52.61 -6.86 -45.78
C ARG A 784 -52.00 -6.04 -46.91
N ALA A 785 -52.53 -4.84 -47.15
CA ALA A 785 -52.08 -3.98 -48.24
C ALA A 785 -50.62 -3.54 -48.06
N GLU A 786 -50.20 -3.24 -46.82
CA GLU A 786 -48.83 -2.82 -46.51
C GLU A 786 -47.84 -3.99 -46.49
N MET A 787 -48.19 -5.15 -45.89
CA MET A 787 -47.32 -6.32 -45.82
C MET A 787 -46.92 -6.84 -47.20
N VAL A 788 -47.85 -6.82 -48.17
CA VAL A 788 -47.60 -7.27 -49.55
C VAL A 788 -46.72 -6.28 -50.34
N LYS A 789 -46.43 -5.07 -49.84
CA LYS A 789 -45.44 -4.19 -50.48
C LYS A 789 -44.01 -4.75 -50.36
N SER A 790 -43.73 -5.49 -49.28
CA SER A 790 -42.43 -6.16 -49.08
C SER A 790 -42.17 -7.14 -50.22
N LYS A 791 -41.00 -7.01 -50.86
CA LYS A 791 -40.56 -7.92 -51.92
C LYS A 791 -40.41 -9.36 -51.39
N VAL A 792 -39.86 -9.51 -50.18
CA VAL A 792 -39.62 -10.81 -49.54
C VAL A 792 -40.95 -11.52 -49.24
N ILE A 793 -41.95 -10.78 -48.72
CA ILE A 793 -43.30 -11.35 -48.49
C ILE A 793 -43.97 -11.74 -49.82
N ARG A 794 -43.84 -10.92 -50.88
CA ARG A 794 -44.37 -11.28 -52.21
C ARG A 794 -43.73 -12.53 -52.80
N GLU A 795 -42.43 -12.70 -52.61
CA GLU A 795 -41.72 -13.90 -53.05
C GLU A 795 -42.13 -15.11 -52.23
N LEU A 796 -42.27 -14.95 -50.91
CA LEU A 796 -42.78 -15.99 -50.01
C LEU A 796 -44.17 -16.47 -50.43
N LEU A 797 -45.09 -15.54 -50.73
CA LEU A 797 -46.47 -15.85 -51.14
C LEU A 797 -46.57 -16.46 -52.55
N LYS A 798 -45.57 -16.25 -53.42
CA LYS A 798 -45.50 -16.89 -54.75
C LYS A 798 -45.04 -18.34 -54.68
N ASP A 799 -44.39 -18.74 -53.60
CA ASP A 799 -43.95 -20.10 -53.38
C ASP A 799 -45.14 -20.99 -52.97
N GLY A 800 -45.81 -21.54 -53.98
CA GLY A 800 -47.01 -22.37 -53.84
C GLY A 800 -46.75 -23.80 -53.35
N ASN A 801 -45.52 -24.13 -52.95
CA ASN A 801 -45.16 -25.49 -52.55
C ASN A 801 -45.24 -25.69 -51.02
N HIS A 802 -46.40 -25.42 -50.43
CA HIS A 802 -46.66 -25.59 -48.99
C HIS A 802 -48.10 -26.06 -48.73
N ALA A 803 -48.33 -26.76 -47.62
CA ALA A 803 -49.69 -27.10 -47.21
C ALA A 803 -50.44 -25.86 -46.71
N VAL A 804 -51.72 -25.73 -47.10
CA VAL A 804 -52.54 -24.54 -46.74
C VAL A 804 -53.13 -24.75 -45.35
N TYR A 805 -52.72 -23.93 -44.39
CA TYR A 805 -53.23 -23.98 -43.03
C TYR A 805 -54.71 -23.58 -42.96
N ILE A 806 -55.51 -24.39 -42.27
CA ILE A 806 -56.93 -24.11 -41.97
C ILE A 806 -57.04 -23.82 -40.48
N SER A 807 -57.11 -22.53 -40.14
CA SER A 807 -57.28 -22.14 -38.74
C SER A 807 -58.64 -22.54 -38.18
N ARG A 808 -58.71 -22.66 -36.86
CA ARG A 808 -59.95 -22.95 -36.13
C ARG A 808 -61.08 -21.97 -36.45
N GLN A 809 -60.77 -20.69 -36.64
CA GLN A 809 -61.75 -19.68 -37.06
C GLN A 809 -62.23 -19.90 -38.51
N ARG A 810 -61.31 -20.26 -39.42
CA ARG A 810 -61.67 -20.57 -40.81
C ARG A 810 -62.55 -21.82 -40.88
N LEU A 811 -62.19 -22.86 -40.13
CA LEU A 811 -63.00 -24.08 -40.01
C LEU A 811 -64.38 -23.80 -39.41
N ALA A 812 -64.47 -22.94 -38.38
CA ALA A 812 -65.74 -22.49 -37.80
C ALA A 812 -66.64 -21.85 -38.85
N LYS A 813 -66.08 -20.91 -39.65
CA LYS A 813 -66.83 -20.23 -40.73
C LYS A 813 -67.29 -21.19 -41.82
N LEU A 814 -66.44 -22.15 -42.21
CA LEU A 814 -66.78 -23.16 -43.21
C LEU A 814 -67.92 -24.08 -42.75
N LEU A 815 -67.96 -24.38 -41.45
CA LEU A 815 -68.89 -25.33 -40.85
C LEU A 815 -69.99 -24.65 -40.03
N ASP A 816 -70.22 -23.36 -40.23
CA ASP A 816 -71.19 -22.55 -39.46
C ASP A 816 -72.61 -23.13 -39.58
N ALA A 817 -72.96 -23.64 -40.76
CA ALA A 817 -74.23 -24.31 -41.02
C ALA A 817 -74.44 -25.62 -40.23
N VAL A 818 -73.36 -26.22 -39.70
CA VAL A 818 -73.38 -27.51 -38.99
C VAL A 818 -73.49 -27.34 -37.46
N ASN A 819 -73.15 -26.15 -36.94
CA ASN A 819 -73.19 -25.80 -35.52
C ASN A 819 -72.49 -26.83 -34.61
N LEU A 820 -71.19 -27.07 -34.87
CA LEU A 820 -70.39 -28.02 -34.11
C LEU A 820 -70.07 -27.51 -32.69
N PRO A 821 -70.02 -28.39 -31.67
CA PRO A 821 -69.53 -28.02 -30.34
C PRO A 821 -68.10 -27.45 -30.40
N PRO A 822 -67.78 -26.38 -29.63
CA PRO A 822 -66.45 -25.74 -29.67
C PRO A 822 -65.30 -26.73 -29.47
N LYS A 823 -65.44 -27.66 -28.52
CA LYS A 823 -64.43 -28.68 -28.24
C LYS A 823 -64.18 -29.62 -29.43
N THR A 824 -65.25 -30.02 -30.11
CA THR A 824 -65.17 -30.87 -31.31
C THR A 824 -64.52 -30.12 -32.47
N LEU A 825 -64.82 -28.83 -32.62
CA LEU A 825 -64.18 -27.98 -33.61
C LEU A 825 -62.68 -27.81 -33.33
N ASP A 826 -62.30 -27.65 -32.06
CA ASP A 826 -60.90 -27.55 -31.63
C ASP A 826 -60.15 -28.87 -31.89
N GLU A 827 -60.77 -30.02 -31.59
CA GLU A 827 -60.21 -31.35 -31.88
C GLU A 827 -60.04 -31.60 -33.39
N LEU A 828 -61.01 -31.17 -34.22
CA LEU A 828 -60.92 -31.27 -35.68
C LEU A 828 -59.82 -30.37 -36.26
N ALA A 829 -59.72 -29.12 -35.80
CA ALA A 829 -58.69 -28.18 -36.23
C ALA A 829 -57.28 -28.64 -35.82
N ALA A 830 -57.15 -29.27 -34.65
CA ALA A 830 -55.87 -29.84 -34.20
C ALA A 830 -55.49 -31.11 -34.98
N ARG A 831 -56.47 -31.94 -35.35
CA ARG A 831 -56.22 -33.21 -36.06
C ARG A 831 -55.97 -33.03 -37.55
N TYR A 832 -56.64 -32.06 -38.17
CA TYR A 832 -56.55 -31.74 -39.61
C TYR A 832 -56.19 -30.26 -39.78
N PRO A 833 -54.93 -29.87 -39.48
CA PRO A 833 -54.51 -28.47 -39.51
C PRO A 833 -54.38 -27.90 -40.93
N THR A 834 -54.29 -28.74 -41.96
CA THR A 834 -54.11 -28.30 -43.35
C THR A 834 -55.19 -28.79 -44.29
N ALA A 835 -55.38 -28.05 -45.38
CA ALA A 835 -56.22 -28.42 -46.51
C ALA A 835 -55.91 -29.82 -47.07
N GLN A 836 -54.63 -30.19 -47.12
CA GLN A 836 -54.14 -31.50 -47.54
C GLN A 836 -54.59 -32.62 -46.58
N ASP A 837 -54.58 -32.36 -45.28
CA ASP A 837 -55.09 -33.30 -44.28
C ASP A 837 -56.59 -33.55 -44.49
N TRP A 838 -57.37 -32.49 -44.78
CA TRP A 838 -58.80 -32.62 -45.11
C TRP A 838 -59.08 -33.34 -46.43
N LEU A 839 -58.19 -33.21 -47.43
CA LEU A 839 -58.29 -33.96 -48.69
C LEU A 839 -58.07 -35.47 -48.50
N THR A 840 -57.30 -35.85 -47.48
CA THR A 840 -57.00 -37.26 -47.14
C THR A 840 -57.82 -37.80 -45.97
N ALA A 841 -58.65 -36.96 -45.34
CA ALA A 841 -59.48 -37.35 -44.20
C ALA A 841 -60.49 -38.46 -44.56
N GLU A 842 -60.52 -39.51 -43.74
CA GLU A 842 -61.46 -40.63 -43.84
C GLU A 842 -62.74 -40.35 -43.05
N VAL A 843 -63.90 -40.70 -43.62
CA VAL A 843 -65.23 -40.45 -43.03
C VAL A 843 -65.34 -41.09 -41.64
N ASP A 844 -64.78 -42.27 -41.45
CA ASP A 844 -64.82 -43.00 -40.17
C ASP A 844 -63.96 -42.36 -39.08
N GLU A 845 -62.88 -41.66 -39.44
CA GLU A 845 -62.03 -40.98 -38.46
C GLU A 845 -62.65 -39.66 -38.01
N VAL A 846 -63.14 -38.85 -38.96
CA VAL A 846 -63.90 -37.63 -38.66
C VAL A 846 -65.18 -37.96 -37.87
N GLY A 847 -65.87 -39.05 -38.22
CA GLY A 847 -67.04 -39.53 -37.50
C GLY A 847 -66.77 -39.87 -36.04
N ARG A 848 -65.59 -40.43 -35.72
CA ARG A 848 -65.17 -40.71 -34.33
C ARG A 848 -64.96 -39.44 -33.52
N LEU A 849 -64.37 -38.40 -34.11
CA LEU A 849 -64.13 -37.11 -33.45
C LEU A 849 -65.43 -36.32 -33.21
N LEU A 850 -66.40 -36.44 -34.12
CA LEU A 850 -67.73 -35.82 -33.98
C LEU A 850 -68.58 -36.46 -32.86
N GLY A 851 -68.25 -37.69 -32.46
CA GLY A 851 -68.99 -38.47 -31.48
C GLY A 851 -70.31 -39.05 -32.03
N GLN A 852 -70.90 -39.99 -31.28
CA GLN A 852 -72.02 -40.82 -31.74
C GLN A 852 -73.25 -40.04 -32.27
N LYS A 853 -73.48 -38.80 -31.81
CA LYS A 853 -74.63 -37.99 -32.23
C LYS A 853 -74.44 -37.27 -33.57
N LEU A 854 -73.20 -36.97 -33.96
CA LEU A 854 -72.88 -36.14 -35.13
C LEU A 854 -72.05 -36.89 -36.19
N GLN A 855 -71.66 -38.15 -35.91
CA GLN A 855 -70.96 -39.05 -36.83
C GLN A 855 -71.53 -39.07 -38.26
N GLY A 856 -72.86 -39.02 -38.43
CA GLY A 856 -73.52 -39.05 -39.73
C GLY A 856 -73.23 -37.82 -40.62
N LEU A 857 -72.73 -36.73 -40.04
CA LEU A 857 -72.37 -35.51 -40.75
C LEU A 857 -70.91 -35.51 -41.24
N ALA A 858 -70.11 -36.53 -40.90
CA ALA A 858 -68.69 -36.60 -41.25
C ALA A 858 -68.44 -36.49 -42.77
N GLY A 859 -69.23 -37.20 -43.58
CA GLY A 859 -69.12 -37.12 -45.05
C GLY A 859 -69.43 -35.73 -45.59
N PHE A 860 -70.49 -35.09 -45.06
CA PHE A 860 -70.88 -33.72 -45.44
C PHE A 860 -69.80 -32.69 -45.04
N ILE A 861 -69.25 -32.79 -43.82
CA ILE A 861 -68.20 -31.91 -43.32
C ILE A 861 -66.93 -32.01 -44.17
N ILE A 862 -66.51 -33.24 -44.49
CA ILE A 862 -65.34 -33.47 -45.37
C ILE A 862 -65.59 -32.87 -46.76
N GLU A 863 -66.77 -33.10 -47.33
CA GLU A 863 -67.11 -32.59 -48.66
C GLU A 863 -67.16 -31.06 -48.70
N GLU A 864 -67.74 -30.42 -47.68
CA GLU A 864 -67.85 -28.96 -47.59
C GLU A 864 -66.47 -28.30 -47.44
N VAL A 865 -65.59 -28.86 -46.60
CA VAL A 865 -64.20 -28.37 -46.47
C VAL A 865 -63.42 -28.59 -47.77
N ARG A 866 -63.54 -29.77 -48.40
CA ARG A 866 -62.88 -30.06 -49.69
C ARG A 866 -63.32 -29.14 -50.82
N ARG A 867 -64.60 -28.76 -50.84
CA ARG A 867 -65.18 -27.86 -51.85
C ARG A 867 -64.55 -26.48 -51.82
N VAL A 868 -64.27 -25.96 -50.62
CA VAL A 868 -63.68 -24.63 -50.45
C VAL A 868 -62.15 -24.67 -50.52
N VAL A 869 -61.53 -25.80 -50.21
CA VAL A 869 -60.08 -26.03 -50.39
C VAL A 869 -59.68 -26.17 -51.86
N SER A 870 -60.55 -26.73 -52.70
CA SER A 870 -60.28 -26.98 -54.13
C SER A 870 -60.61 -25.79 -55.03
N ALA A 871 -61.24 -24.73 -54.50
CA ALA A 871 -61.62 -23.49 -55.17
C ALA A 871 -60.67 -22.36 -54.78
#